data_AF-A0A9P9SRZ3-F1
#
_entry.id   AF-A0A9P9SRZ3-F1
#
_cell.length_a   1.000
_cell.length_b   1.000
_cell.length_c   1.000
_cell.angle_alpha   90.00
_cell.angle_beta   90.00
_cell.angle_gamma   90.00
#
_symmetry.space_group_name_H-M   'P 1'
#
loop_
_entity.id
_entity.type
_entity.pdbx_description
1 polymer ?
#
loop_
_entity_poly.entity_id
_entity_poly.type
_entity_poly.pdbx_seq_one_letter_code
_entity_poly.pdbx_strand_id
1 'polypeptide(L)'
;MSKAELVARGMDLSARGVDLLTALTETANSPHSIVHVGIELGRWLGREKLSENQLQFCLEKARGLVIANSHGHHFYEAVMAGTTERAVGPLFVQPSGSLGRMMARDPFLCWMTSTIACLFEFHGEDFISDVLCSFIIQAQMEKDGKPLKEYQLAWHPLRLQLKPVLQKIISSIWFNIVNSGVVKAGGGKGSPTSLPTPPELEEVCPRGHNLESHRLGIILSKLREIHGEAIVESDNIISNLTLWLIYHFKGRLRVIVSGKIVYDQVLGPEDSIIEHRAHKFCGIDGPCDKTSNAKVKVYSSISGSLKKIFTGKYDTQMTMEQSPRTRQKLYQPIRYPPGASGKESMRTLVRQTTFEIVSWILNLQLSREAASNDISFTVIWNRNEGIGEPEELLVSDILTRVPTIVNMGWGDIKAAVVVYSLPAASQKSDATSDDEADEIDMDDDNHLNTSGSGLADVDSEVILAHFPILRDLMEKVRKSCRCHHCLSSRPNAKLQEGCLQHTAFMEAMTYIAHSIADAFGADDCSGYTSRKMEHHGVVPILLDIIGGQVRWKAWLDTASQVLLGSPSIDELTKDLIDEDYTIKSAFMDADQPDATVVAVQYGNLAVVAPWLDISQRLEINRCFGFKIIQGRLGVITNDDSRFQSLQGEAVVIETHQSDDVQSYTDRFPFEAEEAGSQVAIGLDASSVKSDSLLVPAASTRYKLLMRVTSNSHSRLLDPARAMIKSTQPIMTIPCGHGFDRKAETQQSGLALKLYSFDELLGRWPDVEKRESEDSINAPRLWGQHADRQESESDDDEDFPAGQYFSVPAAEEVDQVSVIGPTLRVSQILDSYIKYNTALALLYDDITILNHGSACLACILNKAMSLDPTNGIESIASQRWVICRSKNSDMKAHGNDDQRRESRKRIKTGA
;
A
#
# COMPACT_ATOMS: atom_id res chain seq x y z
N MET A 1 -29.06 17.59 20.93
CA MET A 1 -27.94 17.69 21.90
C MET A 1 -27.33 19.08 21.78
N SER A 2 -27.19 19.79 22.90
CA SER A 2 -26.67 21.16 22.89
C SER A 2 -25.15 21.19 22.70
N LYS A 3 -24.63 22.24 22.07
CA LYS A 3 -23.18 22.48 21.88
C LYS A 3 -22.45 22.52 23.24
N ALA A 4 -23.14 22.91 24.31
CA ALA A 4 -22.65 22.92 25.68
C ALA A 4 -22.57 21.51 26.31
N GLU A 5 -23.49 20.60 26.01
CA GLU A 5 -23.40 19.20 26.46
C GLU A 5 -22.30 18.40 25.75
N LEU A 6 -22.03 18.70 24.47
CA LEU A 6 -20.90 18.13 23.72
C LEU A 6 -19.56 18.61 24.29
N VAL A 7 -19.47 19.88 24.68
CA VAL A 7 -18.30 20.45 25.35
C VAL A 7 -18.16 19.91 26.78
N ALA A 8 -19.25 19.77 27.52
CA ALA A 8 -19.24 19.21 28.88
C ALA A 8 -18.85 17.73 28.88
N ARG A 9 -19.38 16.91 27.95
CA ARG A 9 -18.94 15.51 27.79
C ARG A 9 -17.51 15.41 27.26
N GLY A 10 -17.10 16.32 26.37
CA GLY A 10 -15.71 16.44 25.93
C GLY A 10 -14.76 16.80 27.07
N MET A 11 -15.19 17.63 28.02
CA MET A 11 -14.44 17.99 29.22
C MET A 11 -14.45 16.89 30.29
N ASP A 12 -15.54 16.12 30.41
CA ASP A 12 -15.60 14.94 31.30
C ASP A 12 -14.69 13.80 30.78
N LEU A 13 -14.58 13.66 29.45
CA LEU A 13 -13.58 12.82 28.77
C LEU A 13 -12.14 13.36 28.96
N SER A 14 -11.97 14.67 29.00
CA SER A 14 -10.66 15.32 29.24
C SER A 14 -10.17 15.15 30.68
N ALA A 15 -11.10 15.02 31.64
CA ALA A 15 -10.81 14.92 33.08
C ALA A 15 -10.41 13.51 33.55
N ARG A 16 -10.47 12.49 32.67
CA ARG A 16 -10.08 11.09 33.00
C ARG A 16 -8.92 10.55 32.15
N GLY A 17 -8.67 11.11 30.97
CA GLY A 17 -7.42 10.95 30.19
C GLY A 17 -6.31 11.97 30.51
N VAL A 18 -6.36 12.59 31.69
CA VAL A 18 -5.66 13.85 32.02
C VAL A 18 -4.16 13.76 31.80
N ASP A 19 -3.45 12.69 32.13
CA ASP A 19 -1.98 12.76 32.08
C ASP A 19 -1.39 12.71 30.66
N LEU A 20 -1.89 11.83 29.80
CA LEU A 20 -1.44 11.77 28.40
C LEU A 20 -1.95 13.00 27.63
N LEU A 21 -3.21 13.41 27.83
CA LEU A 21 -3.74 14.63 27.20
C LEU A 21 -3.06 15.90 27.73
N THR A 22 -2.72 15.97 29.01
CA THR A 22 -2.04 17.13 29.63
C THR A 22 -0.58 17.23 29.21
N ALA A 23 0.18 16.13 29.19
CA ALA A 23 1.55 16.12 28.65
C ALA A 23 1.57 16.53 27.16
N LEU A 24 0.52 16.19 26.41
CA LEU A 24 0.32 16.62 25.02
C LEU A 24 -0.20 18.06 24.89
N THR A 25 -0.84 18.63 25.91
CA THR A 25 -1.28 20.04 25.95
C THR A 25 -0.13 21.03 26.15
N GLU A 26 0.95 20.64 26.86
CA GLU A 26 2.09 21.53 27.10
C GLU A 26 2.95 21.77 25.84
N THR A 27 2.93 20.84 24.88
CA THR A 27 3.69 20.94 23.62
C THR A 27 2.88 21.51 22.46
N ALA A 28 1.56 21.49 22.56
CA ALA A 28 0.67 22.01 21.54
C ALA A 28 0.24 23.44 21.87
N ASN A 29 1.08 24.42 21.51
CA ASN A 29 0.80 25.86 21.65
C ASN A 29 -0.45 26.38 20.87
N SER A 30 -1.41 25.52 20.51
CA SER A 30 -2.69 25.91 19.93
C SER A 30 -3.87 25.07 20.48
N PRO A 31 -5.00 25.71 20.83
CA PRO A 31 -6.18 25.02 21.37
C PRO A 31 -6.85 24.05 20.37
N HIS A 32 -6.59 24.20 19.06
CA HIS A 32 -7.10 23.29 18.03
C HIS A 32 -6.43 21.90 18.04
N SER A 33 -5.20 21.80 18.56
CA SER A 33 -4.47 20.54 18.60
C SER A 33 -4.99 19.58 19.69
N ILE A 34 -5.55 20.10 20.79
CA ILE A 34 -6.03 19.29 21.92
C ILE A 34 -7.23 18.46 21.51
N VAL A 35 -8.21 19.11 20.86
CA VAL A 35 -9.41 18.45 20.35
C VAL A 35 -9.04 17.39 19.31
N HIS A 36 -8.06 17.69 18.45
CA HIS A 36 -7.61 16.73 17.44
C HIS A 36 -6.97 15.48 18.05
N VAL A 37 -6.09 15.65 19.04
CA VAL A 37 -5.46 14.53 19.76
C VAL A 37 -6.48 13.68 20.51
N GLY A 38 -7.44 14.30 21.21
CA GLY A 38 -8.51 13.58 21.90
C GLY A 38 -9.41 12.80 20.94
N ILE A 39 -9.74 13.37 19.78
CA ILE A 39 -10.50 12.68 18.73
C ILE A 39 -9.72 11.48 18.19
N GLU A 40 -8.43 11.62 17.92
CA GLU A 40 -7.59 10.52 17.41
C GLU A 40 -7.45 9.39 18.44
N LEU A 41 -7.28 9.71 19.72
CA LEU A 41 -7.27 8.70 20.79
C LEU A 41 -8.61 7.99 20.93
N GLY A 42 -9.72 8.75 20.93
CA GLY A 42 -11.07 8.18 20.99
C GLY A 42 -11.38 7.27 19.80
N ARG A 43 -10.97 7.67 18.59
CA ARG A 43 -11.07 6.85 17.37
C ARG A 43 -10.25 5.57 17.48
N TRP A 44 -9.01 5.67 17.97
CA TRP A 44 -8.16 4.50 18.17
C TRP A 44 -8.76 3.52 19.18
N LEU A 45 -9.25 4.01 20.33
CA LEU A 45 -9.94 3.19 21.33
C LEU A 45 -11.17 2.48 20.75
N GLY A 46 -12.01 3.21 20.00
CA GLY A 46 -13.19 2.64 19.34
C GLY A 46 -12.82 1.56 18.32
N ARG A 47 -11.83 1.82 17.47
CA ARG A 47 -11.34 0.88 16.46
C ARG A 47 -10.79 -0.41 17.07
N GLU A 48 -9.98 -0.28 18.10
CA GLU A 48 -9.35 -1.42 18.78
C GLU A 48 -10.30 -2.15 19.74
N LYS A 49 -11.55 -1.67 19.87
CA LYS A 49 -12.56 -2.18 20.81
C LYS A 49 -12.03 -2.22 22.24
N LEU A 50 -11.23 -1.23 22.61
CA LEU A 50 -10.63 -1.08 23.94
C LEU A 50 -11.44 -0.06 24.76
N SER A 51 -11.70 -0.41 26.03
CA SER A 51 -12.25 0.57 26.96
C SER A 51 -11.16 1.55 27.43
N GLU A 52 -11.55 2.81 27.67
CA GLU A 52 -10.68 3.82 28.24
C GLU A 52 -10.06 3.36 29.58
N ASN A 53 -10.87 2.73 30.44
CA ASN A 53 -10.43 2.19 31.73
C ASN A 53 -9.32 1.15 31.59
N GLN A 54 -9.39 0.26 30.58
CA GLN A 54 -8.34 -0.74 30.32
C GLN A 54 -7.04 -0.07 29.89
N LEU A 55 -7.11 0.92 29.00
CA LEU A 55 -5.93 1.68 28.58
C LEU A 55 -5.33 2.43 29.77
N GLN A 56 -6.15 3.17 30.52
CA GLN A 56 -5.71 3.94 31.68
C GLN A 56 -5.03 3.04 32.72
N PHE A 57 -5.65 1.90 33.07
CA PHE A 57 -5.06 0.93 33.98
C PHE A 57 -3.67 0.47 33.50
N CYS A 58 -3.52 0.17 32.21
CA CYS A 58 -2.24 -0.24 31.64
C CYS A 58 -1.20 0.87 31.73
N LEU A 59 -1.55 2.10 31.36
CA LEU A 59 -0.65 3.25 31.37
C LEU A 59 -0.23 3.64 32.79
N GLU A 60 -1.13 3.58 33.76
CA GLU A 60 -0.82 3.84 35.18
C GLU A 60 0.21 2.84 35.73
N LYS A 61 0.10 1.56 35.38
CA LYS A 61 1.08 0.54 35.79
C LYS A 61 2.43 0.66 35.08
N ALA A 62 2.44 1.23 33.88
CA ALA A 62 3.62 1.45 33.06
C ALA A 62 4.29 2.82 33.26
N ARG A 63 3.66 3.72 34.03
CA ARG A 63 4.10 5.11 34.15
C ARG A 63 5.47 5.21 34.83
N GLY A 64 6.39 5.94 34.19
CA GLY A 64 7.66 6.35 34.78
C GLY A 64 8.59 5.19 35.17
N LEU A 65 8.39 4.00 34.60
CA LEU A 65 9.22 2.84 34.95
C LEU A 65 10.67 2.97 34.46
N VAL A 66 10.90 3.75 33.41
CA VAL A 66 12.20 3.95 32.78
C VAL A 66 12.30 5.39 32.31
N ILE A 67 13.50 5.98 32.45
CA ILE A 67 13.82 7.31 31.94
C ILE A 67 14.77 7.13 30.76
N ALA A 68 14.42 7.70 29.62
CA ALA A 68 15.27 7.65 28.44
C ALA A 68 16.55 8.48 28.63
N ASN A 69 17.66 7.98 28.07
CA ASN A 69 18.91 8.72 28.02
C ASN A 69 18.99 9.63 26.78
N SER A 70 20.16 10.20 26.49
CA SER A 70 20.37 11.07 25.32
C SER A 70 20.04 10.39 23.98
N HIS A 71 20.40 9.11 23.82
CA HIS A 71 20.09 8.34 22.61
C HIS A 71 18.58 8.12 22.49
N GLY A 72 17.91 7.77 23.59
CA GLY A 72 16.46 7.68 23.64
C GLY A 72 15.77 9.01 23.30
N HIS A 73 16.31 10.13 23.77
CA HIS A 73 15.79 11.47 23.46
C HIS A 73 15.88 11.81 21.97
N HIS A 74 17.05 11.60 21.34
CA HIS A 74 17.22 11.79 19.90
C HIS A 74 16.29 10.90 19.07
N PHE A 75 16.05 9.67 19.53
CA PHE A 75 15.05 8.81 18.91
C PHE A 75 13.65 9.44 18.95
N TYR A 76 13.22 9.99 20.09
CA TYR A 76 11.91 10.65 20.18
C TYR A 76 11.84 11.91 19.32
N GLU A 77 12.88 12.73 19.28
CA GLU A 77 12.94 13.90 18.38
C GLU A 77 12.73 13.49 16.91
N ALA A 78 13.38 12.39 16.49
CA ALA A 78 13.20 11.84 15.14
C ALA A 78 11.77 11.33 14.91
N VAL A 79 11.19 10.58 15.86
CA VAL A 79 9.78 10.14 15.81
C VAL A 79 8.82 11.33 15.66
N MET A 80 9.20 12.46 16.26
CA MET A 80 8.42 13.68 16.28
C MET A 80 8.62 14.60 15.08
N ALA A 81 9.67 14.39 14.30
CA ALA A 81 9.94 15.18 13.12
C ALA A 81 8.86 14.95 12.03
N GLY A 82 8.41 16.04 11.41
CA GLY A 82 7.52 16.01 10.26
C GLY A 82 6.65 17.26 10.16
N THR A 83 6.45 17.70 8.92
CA THR A 83 5.58 18.83 8.58
C THR A 83 4.59 18.40 7.51
N THR A 84 3.46 19.09 7.42
CA THR A 84 2.52 18.86 6.31
C THR A 84 3.18 19.22 4.99
N GLU A 85 3.24 18.29 4.05
CA GLU A 85 3.81 18.49 2.72
C GLU A 85 2.96 17.83 1.63
N ARG A 86 3.18 18.22 0.37
CA ARG A 86 2.47 17.67 -0.78
C ARG A 86 3.07 16.32 -1.15
N ALA A 87 2.25 15.28 -1.22
CA ALA A 87 2.68 13.91 -1.53
C ALA A 87 2.79 13.71 -3.05
N VAL A 88 1.65 13.49 -3.73
CA VAL A 88 1.51 13.41 -5.19
C VAL A 88 0.15 13.97 -5.58
N GLY A 89 0.11 14.81 -6.61
CA GLY A 89 -1.15 15.31 -7.17
C GLY A 89 -2.02 15.99 -6.10
N PRO A 90 -3.25 15.51 -5.87
CA PRO A 90 -4.17 16.08 -4.88
C PRO A 90 -3.87 15.64 -3.44
N LEU A 91 -3.02 14.62 -3.24
CA LEU A 91 -2.75 14.05 -1.93
C LEU A 91 -1.65 14.85 -1.19
N PHE A 92 -1.90 15.07 0.09
CA PHE A 92 -0.98 15.66 1.05
C PHE A 92 -0.70 14.66 2.15
N VAL A 93 0.40 14.88 2.86
CA VAL A 93 0.81 14.05 4.00
C VAL A 93 1.00 14.91 5.23
N GLN A 94 0.61 14.38 6.39
CA GLN A 94 0.91 14.96 7.71
C GLN A 94 1.45 13.87 8.66
N PRO A 95 2.17 14.23 9.73
CA PRO A 95 2.54 13.28 10.78
C PRO A 95 1.32 12.56 11.36
N SER A 96 1.36 11.23 11.55
CA SER A 96 0.21 10.53 12.15
C SER A 96 0.02 10.90 13.62
N GLY A 97 -1.23 11.07 14.03
CA GLY A 97 -1.65 11.24 15.43
C GLY A 97 -1.75 9.91 16.20
N SER A 98 -0.98 8.88 15.83
CA SER A 98 -1.05 7.55 16.43
C SER A 98 -0.69 7.52 17.92
N LEU A 99 -1.23 6.55 18.66
CA LEU A 99 -0.92 6.35 20.08
C LEU A 99 0.59 6.18 20.31
N GLY A 100 1.29 5.39 19.49
CA GLY A 100 2.74 5.21 19.62
C GLY A 100 3.54 6.53 19.53
N ARG A 101 3.14 7.44 18.63
CA ARG A 101 3.75 8.78 18.50
C ARG A 101 3.34 9.71 19.64
N MET A 102 2.11 9.61 20.13
CA MET A 102 1.66 10.34 21.31
C MET A 102 2.47 9.93 22.55
N MET A 103 2.68 8.63 22.76
CA MET A 103 3.49 8.12 23.87
C MET A 103 4.95 8.57 23.77
N ALA A 104 5.51 8.72 22.57
CA ALA A 104 6.86 9.24 22.38
C ALA A 104 7.03 10.69 22.86
N ARG A 105 5.94 11.48 22.90
CA ARG A 105 5.94 12.85 23.44
C ARG A 105 5.83 12.89 24.96
N ASP A 106 5.23 11.87 25.58
CA ASP A 106 5.00 11.82 27.02
C ASP A 106 6.29 11.41 27.75
N PRO A 107 6.87 12.28 28.62
CA PRO A 107 8.10 11.97 29.35
C PRO A 107 8.02 10.70 30.22
N PHE A 108 6.83 10.30 30.67
CA PHE A 108 6.63 9.15 31.56
C PHE A 108 6.35 7.84 30.81
N LEU A 109 5.98 7.90 29.54
CA LEU A 109 5.58 6.74 28.73
C LEU A 109 6.44 6.53 27.48
N CYS A 110 7.25 7.52 27.08
CA CYS A 110 8.12 7.45 25.90
C CYS A 110 9.03 6.22 25.87
N TRP A 111 9.42 5.72 27.06
CA TRP A 111 10.23 4.51 27.19
C TRP A 111 9.59 3.27 26.59
N MET A 112 8.25 3.19 26.55
CA MET A 112 7.55 2.06 25.92
C MET A 112 7.82 2.05 24.42
N THR A 113 7.77 3.21 23.77
CA THR A 113 8.03 3.36 22.34
C THR A 113 9.44 2.90 21.96
N SER A 114 10.46 3.38 22.68
CA SER A 114 11.85 2.98 22.42
C SER A 114 12.16 1.55 22.84
N THR A 115 11.56 1.04 23.94
CA THR A 115 11.71 -0.38 24.33
C THR A 115 11.12 -1.31 23.29
N ILE A 116 9.89 -1.04 22.82
CA ILE A 116 9.23 -1.83 21.78
C ILE A 116 10.05 -1.78 20.48
N ALA A 117 10.51 -0.60 20.08
CA ALA A 117 11.37 -0.44 18.91
C ALA A 117 12.68 -1.24 19.02
N CYS A 118 13.38 -1.19 20.17
CA CYS A 118 14.59 -1.99 20.41
C CYS A 118 14.34 -3.50 20.29
N LEU A 119 13.20 -3.98 20.78
CA LEU A 119 12.92 -5.42 20.79
C LEU A 119 12.48 -5.94 19.41
N PHE A 120 11.88 -5.10 18.57
CA PHE A 120 11.53 -5.47 17.20
C PHE A 120 12.74 -5.73 16.29
N GLU A 121 13.94 -5.25 16.66
CA GLU A 121 15.21 -5.62 16.01
C GLU A 121 15.51 -7.12 16.07
N PHE A 122 14.89 -7.85 17.01
CA PHE A 122 15.20 -9.25 17.26
C PHE A 122 13.96 -10.15 17.28
N HIS A 123 12.78 -9.62 17.63
CA HIS A 123 11.62 -10.40 18.02
C HIS A 123 10.30 -9.91 17.41
N GLY A 124 9.30 -10.80 17.39
CA GLY A 124 7.92 -10.50 17.03
C GLY A 124 7.05 -10.00 18.20
N GLU A 125 5.82 -9.59 17.88
CA GLU A 125 4.88 -8.93 18.81
C GLU A 125 4.59 -9.73 20.09
N ASP A 126 4.39 -11.05 19.97
CA ASP A 126 4.05 -11.91 21.12
C ASP A 126 5.17 -11.95 22.17
N PHE A 127 6.42 -12.03 21.72
CA PHE A 127 7.58 -11.99 22.60
C PHE A 127 7.66 -10.64 23.32
N ILE A 128 7.45 -9.54 22.60
CA ILE A 128 7.52 -8.18 23.14
C ILE A 128 6.41 -7.97 24.17
N SER A 129 5.19 -8.40 23.87
CA SER A 129 4.05 -8.35 24.78
C SER A 129 4.36 -9.10 26.09
N ASP A 130 4.98 -10.27 26.00
CA ASP A 130 5.37 -11.05 27.16
C ASP A 130 6.47 -10.37 27.99
N VAL A 131 7.48 -9.77 27.34
CA VAL A 131 8.51 -8.97 28.02
C VAL A 131 7.88 -7.81 28.79
N LEU A 132 7.02 -7.03 28.15
CA LEU A 132 6.39 -5.87 28.78
C LEU A 132 5.48 -6.28 29.94
N CYS A 133 4.69 -7.35 29.81
CA CYS A 133 3.92 -7.88 30.91
C CYS A 133 4.82 -8.28 32.08
N SER A 134 5.87 -9.08 31.83
CA SER A 134 6.79 -9.50 32.89
C SER A 134 7.51 -8.32 33.53
N PHE A 135 7.92 -7.33 32.74
CA PHE A 135 8.58 -6.13 33.22
C PHE A 135 7.67 -5.30 34.13
N ILE A 136 6.46 -4.97 33.67
CA ILE A 136 5.49 -4.18 34.44
C ILE A 136 5.09 -4.90 35.72
N ILE A 137 4.74 -6.19 35.66
CA ILE A 137 4.34 -6.96 36.85
C ILE A 137 5.47 -7.01 37.87
N GLN A 138 6.69 -7.31 37.43
CA GLN A 138 7.84 -7.42 38.32
C GLN A 138 8.25 -6.07 38.93
N ALA A 139 8.07 -4.97 38.18
CA ALA A 139 8.36 -3.61 38.63
C ALA A 139 7.38 -3.09 39.69
N GLN A 140 6.18 -3.67 39.79
CA GLN A 140 5.16 -3.34 40.78
C GLN A 140 5.33 -4.11 42.10
N MET A 141 6.20 -5.13 42.12
CA MET A 141 6.52 -5.85 43.35
C MET A 141 7.48 -5.03 44.23
N GLU A 142 7.47 -5.30 45.55
CA GLU A 142 8.43 -4.71 46.48
C GLU A 142 9.88 -4.94 45.99
N LYS A 143 10.76 -3.94 46.18
CA LYS A 143 12.14 -3.96 45.64
C LYS A 143 12.93 -5.22 46.03
N ASP A 144 12.66 -5.76 47.22
CA ASP A 144 13.27 -6.97 47.77
C ASP A 144 12.46 -8.27 47.56
N GLY A 145 11.33 -8.18 46.86
CA GLY A 145 10.51 -9.33 46.51
C GLY A 145 11.29 -10.34 45.66
N LYS A 146 11.11 -11.63 45.96
CA LYS A 146 11.65 -12.71 45.12
C LYS A 146 11.07 -12.57 43.70
N PRO A 147 11.89 -12.67 42.65
CA PRO A 147 11.41 -12.61 41.29
C PRO A 147 10.42 -13.76 41.04
N LEU A 148 9.34 -13.46 40.33
CA LEU A 148 8.34 -14.46 39.99
C LEU A 148 8.92 -15.47 38.99
N LYS A 149 8.55 -16.74 39.16
CA LYS A 149 8.88 -17.79 38.20
C LYS A 149 8.01 -17.65 36.95
N GLU A 150 8.46 -18.23 35.85
CA GLU A 150 7.76 -18.20 34.56
C GLU A 150 6.27 -18.57 34.64
N TYR A 151 5.94 -19.71 35.27
CA TYR A 151 4.54 -20.12 35.42
C TYR A 151 3.72 -19.12 36.26
N GLN A 152 4.33 -18.44 37.24
CA GLN A 152 3.64 -17.45 38.08
C GLN A 152 3.34 -16.19 37.28
N LEU A 153 4.25 -15.78 36.40
CA LEU A 153 4.05 -14.66 35.49
C LEU A 153 3.01 -14.99 34.42
N ALA A 154 3.07 -16.19 33.84
CA ALA A 154 2.17 -16.65 32.79
C ALA A 154 0.69 -16.65 33.23
N TRP A 155 0.44 -17.00 34.49
CA TRP A 155 -0.90 -17.08 35.09
C TRP A 155 -1.22 -15.91 36.04
N HIS A 156 -0.42 -14.84 36.03
CA HIS A 156 -0.65 -13.69 36.91
C HIS A 156 -1.93 -12.93 36.50
N PRO A 157 -2.82 -12.54 37.43
CA PRO A 157 -4.07 -11.83 37.10
C PRO A 157 -3.85 -10.53 36.31
N LEU A 158 -2.81 -9.76 36.66
CA LEU A 158 -2.44 -8.54 35.92
C LEU A 158 -2.10 -8.80 34.45
N ARG A 159 -1.55 -9.98 34.11
CA ARG A 159 -1.19 -10.31 32.72
C ARG A 159 -2.43 -10.39 31.84
N LEU A 160 -3.53 -10.95 32.35
CA LEU A 160 -4.80 -11.05 31.61
C LEU A 160 -5.38 -9.66 31.28
N GLN A 161 -5.17 -8.68 32.15
CA GLN A 161 -5.64 -7.31 31.93
C GLN A 161 -4.69 -6.48 31.05
N LEU A 162 -3.37 -6.65 31.22
CA LEU A 162 -2.36 -5.88 30.50
C LEU A 162 -2.13 -6.38 29.07
N LYS A 163 -2.09 -7.71 28.85
CA LYS A 163 -1.63 -8.29 27.58
C LYS A 163 -2.43 -7.81 26.37
N PRO A 164 -3.78 -7.79 26.38
CA PRO A 164 -4.56 -7.33 25.23
C PRO A 164 -4.28 -5.87 24.86
N VAL A 165 -4.18 -4.99 25.86
CA VAL A 165 -3.89 -3.56 25.65
C VAL A 165 -2.47 -3.37 25.11
N LEU A 166 -1.50 -4.07 25.70
CA LEU A 166 -0.10 -4.01 25.26
C LEU A 166 0.08 -4.51 23.82
N GLN A 167 -0.64 -5.56 23.41
CA GLN A 167 -0.62 -6.02 22.02
C GLN A 167 -1.05 -4.89 21.06
N LYS A 168 -2.12 -4.15 21.37
CA LYS A 168 -2.56 -3.01 20.53
C LYS A 168 -1.57 -1.86 20.52
N ILE A 169 -0.94 -1.54 21.67
CA ILE A 169 0.12 -0.54 21.75
C ILE A 169 1.33 -0.95 20.88
N ILE A 170 1.73 -2.22 20.97
CA ILE A 170 2.84 -2.80 20.18
C ILE A 170 2.55 -2.68 18.69
N SER A 171 1.36 -3.09 18.23
CA SER A 171 0.98 -2.97 16.82
C SER A 171 0.95 -1.50 16.37
N SER A 172 0.40 -0.58 17.18
CA SER A 172 0.40 0.86 16.86
C SER A 172 1.82 1.42 16.69
N ILE A 173 2.76 1.06 17.56
CA ILE A 173 4.17 1.48 17.44
C ILE A 173 4.82 0.83 16.22
N TRP A 174 4.50 -0.42 15.93
CA TRP A 174 5.01 -1.10 14.75
C TRP A 174 4.58 -0.39 13.46
N PHE A 175 3.27 -0.20 13.25
CA PHE A 175 2.71 0.45 12.07
C PHE A 175 3.22 1.89 11.87
N ASN A 176 3.34 2.65 12.97
CA ASN A 176 3.53 4.10 12.88
C ASN A 176 4.98 4.55 13.04
N ILE A 177 5.85 3.72 13.62
CA ILE A 177 7.23 4.11 13.97
C ILE A 177 8.26 3.13 13.38
N VAL A 178 8.13 1.84 13.70
CA VAL A 178 9.16 0.84 13.33
C VAL A 178 9.08 0.52 11.84
N ASN A 179 7.91 0.12 11.35
CA ASN A 179 7.70 -0.24 9.96
C ASN A 179 7.73 0.97 9.02
N SER A 180 7.42 2.17 9.52
CA SER A 180 7.46 3.40 8.72
C SER A 180 8.87 3.97 8.54
N GLY A 181 9.87 3.43 9.26
CA GLY A 181 11.27 3.81 9.08
C GLY A 181 11.62 5.23 9.52
N VAL A 182 10.95 5.77 10.55
CA VAL A 182 11.18 7.16 11.03
C VAL A 182 12.63 7.42 11.46
N VAL A 183 13.38 6.37 11.79
CA VAL A 183 14.80 6.46 12.14
C VAL A 183 15.67 6.44 10.87
N LYS A 184 15.74 7.57 10.15
CA LYS A 184 16.87 7.84 9.25
C LYS A 184 18.00 8.41 10.10
N ALA A 185 18.96 7.56 10.48
CA ALA A 185 20.22 8.02 11.07
C ALA A 185 20.83 9.12 10.17
N GLY A 186 21.33 10.18 10.81
CA GLY A 186 21.59 11.48 10.19
C GLY A 186 22.24 11.48 8.80
N GLY A 187 21.72 12.34 7.93
CA GLY A 187 22.43 12.95 6.81
C GLY A 187 23.39 12.07 6.03
N GLY A 188 22.91 11.01 5.37
CA GLY A 188 23.71 10.23 4.44
C GLY A 188 22.83 9.32 3.59
N LYS A 189 23.05 9.31 2.26
CA LYS A 189 22.46 8.32 1.36
C LYS A 189 23.05 6.94 1.70
N GLY A 190 22.32 6.14 2.46
CA GLY A 190 22.63 4.74 2.77
C GLY A 190 21.80 4.23 3.94
N SER A 191 20.87 3.31 3.69
CA SER A 191 20.01 2.62 4.68
C SER A 191 20.84 1.80 5.71
N PRO A 192 20.36 1.51 6.95
CA PRO A 192 18.95 1.25 7.26
C PRO A 192 18.31 1.95 8.47
N THR A 193 16.99 1.91 8.31
CA THR A 193 15.82 2.13 9.14
C THR A 193 15.74 1.17 10.34
N SER A 194 16.37 1.51 11.47
CA SER A 194 16.29 0.74 12.72
C SER A 194 17.01 1.49 13.85
N LEU A 195 16.85 1.11 15.12
CA LEU A 195 17.72 1.60 16.21
C LEU A 195 19.03 0.82 16.11
N PRO A 196 20.08 1.34 15.43
CA PRO A 196 21.18 0.48 15.02
C PRO A 196 21.88 -0.09 16.24
N THR A 197 22.13 -1.40 16.22
CA THR A 197 23.10 -1.98 17.15
C THR A 197 24.47 -1.40 16.77
N PRO A 198 25.25 -0.86 17.72
CA PRO A 198 26.59 -0.35 17.41
C PRO A 198 27.40 -1.41 16.66
N PRO A 199 28.10 -1.05 15.56
CA PRO A 199 28.81 -2.01 14.72
C PRO A 199 29.83 -2.83 15.51
N GLU A 200 30.43 -2.24 16.55
CA GLU A 200 31.36 -2.92 17.46
C GLU A 200 30.72 -4.10 18.19
N LEU A 201 29.40 -4.05 18.44
CA LEU A 201 28.65 -5.14 19.08
C LEU A 201 28.15 -6.17 18.07
N GLU A 202 27.85 -5.76 16.83
CA GLU A 202 27.51 -6.68 15.74
C GLU A 202 28.70 -7.59 15.38
N GLU A 203 29.92 -7.03 15.37
CA GLU A 203 31.17 -7.77 15.14
C GLU A 203 31.44 -8.86 16.19
N VAL A 204 30.93 -8.71 17.42
CA VAL A 204 31.12 -9.70 18.50
C VAL A 204 30.31 -10.98 18.24
N CYS A 205 29.08 -10.84 17.75
CA CYS A 205 28.23 -11.95 17.40
C CYS A 205 27.17 -11.52 16.37
N PRO A 206 27.40 -11.78 15.06
CA PRO A 206 26.45 -11.42 14.00
C PRO A 206 25.10 -12.14 14.12
N ARG A 207 25.05 -13.26 14.85
CA ARG A 207 23.81 -14.03 15.07
C ARG A 207 22.92 -13.44 16.17
N GLY A 208 23.55 -12.71 17.10
CA GLY A 208 22.93 -12.23 18.33
C GLY A 208 22.49 -13.35 19.28
N HIS A 209 22.65 -13.15 20.58
CA HIS A 209 22.00 -13.99 21.59
C HIS A 209 21.00 -13.18 22.36
N ASN A 210 19.88 -13.79 22.73
CA ASN A 210 18.77 -13.10 23.36
C ASN A 210 18.32 -13.84 24.62
N LEU A 211 17.78 -13.10 25.57
CA LEU A 211 17.08 -13.70 26.71
C LEU A 211 15.66 -14.09 26.31
N GLU A 212 15.13 -15.14 26.94
CA GLU A 212 13.70 -15.46 26.93
C GLU A 212 12.86 -14.30 27.50
N SER A 213 11.62 -14.15 27.03
CA SER A 213 10.77 -12.98 27.29
C SER A 213 10.60 -12.68 28.78
N HIS A 214 10.24 -13.68 29.59
CA HIS A 214 10.04 -13.53 31.03
C HIS A 214 11.34 -13.14 31.77
N ARG A 215 12.49 -13.71 31.36
CA ARG A 215 13.80 -13.43 31.99
C ARG A 215 14.26 -12.01 31.67
N LEU A 216 14.08 -11.58 30.43
CA LEU A 216 14.40 -10.22 30.03
C LEU A 216 13.60 -9.23 30.87
N GLY A 217 12.27 -9.38 30.96
CA GLY A 217 11.41 -8.50 31.75
C GLY A 217 11.83 -8.40 33.22
N ILE A 218 12.22 -9.52 33.84
CA ILE A 218 12.75 -9.52 35.22
C ILE A 218 14.07 -8.75 35.31
N ILE A 219 15.01 -8.98 34.40
CA ILE A 219 16.30 -8.28 34.41
C ILE A 219 16.10 -6.77 34.21
N LEU A 220 15.24 -6.35 33.26
CA LEU A 220 14.92 -4.93 33.05
C LEU A 220 14.37 -4.27 34.32
N SER A 221 13.49 -4.97 35.06
CA SER A 221 12.94 -4.49 36.35
C SER A 221 13.99 -4.26 37.44
N LYS A 222 15.10 -5.00 37.39
CA LYS A 222 16.19 -4.90 38.36
C LYS A 222 17.24 -3.87 37.94
N LEU A 223 17.43 -3.66 36.62
CA LEU A 223 18.45 -2.74 36.10
C LEU A 223 17.97 -1.28 36.00
N ARG A 224 16.66 -1.02 35.97
CA ARG A 224 16.10 0.34 35.76
C ARG A 224 16.54 1.42 36.77
N GLU A 225 16.84 1.04 38.02
CA GLU A 225 17.12 1.97 39.13
C GLU A 225 18.41 1.57 39.88
N ILE A 226 19.45 1.20 39.14
CA ILE A 226 20.74 0.91 39.79
C ILE A 226 21.38 2.21 40.27
N HIS A 227 21.74 2.22 41.56
CA HIS A 227 22.61 3.22 42.15
C HIS A 227 23.99 2.58 42.38
N GLY A 228 25.03 3.11 41.73
CA GLY A 228 26.39 2.57 41.79
C GLY A 228 26.68 1.52 40.72
N GLU A 229 27.37 0.43 41.09
CA GLU A 229 27.89 -0.55 40.12
C GLU A 229 26.98 -1.79 39.99
N ALA A 230 26.77 -2.26 38.76
CA ALA A 230 26.19 -3.57 38.47
C ALA A 230 26.95 -4.31 37.37
N ILE A 231 26.97 -5.64 37.49
CA ILE A 231 27.68 -6.52 36.56
C ILE A 231 26.70 -7.56 36.02
N VAL A 232 26.59 -7.65 34.69
CA VAL A 232 25.89 -8.70 33.98
C VAL A 232 26.92 -9.69 33.44
N GLU A 233 26.99 -10.89 34.00
CA GLU A 233 27.84 -11.98 33.50
C GLU A 233 27.05 -12.92 32.61
N SER A 234 27.54 -13.19 31.41
CA SER A 234 26.95 -14.16 30.48
C SER A 234 28.00 -14.90 29.66
N ASP A 235 27.65 -16.08 29.13
CA ASP A 235 28.56 -16.84 28.26
C ASP A 235 28.84 -16.11 26.93
N ASN A 236 27.77 -15.60 26.28
CA ASN A 236 27.81 -14.81 25.06
C ASN A 236 27.20 -13.41 25.31
N ILE A 237 27.41 -12.47 24.38
CA ILE A 237 26.76 -11.17 24.42
C ILE A 237 25.25 -11.29 24.23
N ILE A 238 24.47 -10.59 25.05
CA ILE A 238 23.00 -10.62 25.04
C ILE A 238 22.45 -9.38 24.32
N SER A 239 22.22 -9.49 23.02
CA SER A 239 21.87 -8.39 22.12
C SER A 239 20.63 -7.60 22.54
N ASN A 240 19.50 -8.26 22.83
CA ASN A 240 18.28 -7.56 23.24
C ASN A 240 18.40 -6.78 24.55
N LEU A 241 19.20 -7.26 25.49
CA LEU A 241 19.48 -6.55 26.75
C LEU A 241 20.46 -5.40 26.52
N THR A 242 21.56 -5.64 25.80
CA THR A 242 22.59 -4.63 25.56
C THR A 242 22.03 -3.44 24.77
N LEU A 243 21.23 -3.69 23.73
CA LEU A 243 20.57 -2.62 22.96
C LEU A 243 19.64 -1.80 23.84
N TRP A 244 18.82 -2.46 24.69
CA TRP A 244 17.96 -1.74 25.62
C TRP A 244 18.76 -0.84 26.58
N LEU A 245 19.88 -1.33 27.12
CA LEU A 245 20.75 -0.52 27.99
C LEU A 245 21.31 0.71 27.26
N ILE A 246 21.64 0.62 25.98
CA ILE A 246 22.16 1.75 25.21
C ILE A 246 21.16 2.91 25.12
N TYR A 247 19.85 2.63 25.09
CA TYR A 247 18.80 3.66 24.97
C TYR A 247 18.17 4.10 26.30
N HIS A 248 18.30 3.28 27.34
CA HIS A 248 17.58 3.48 28.61
C HIS A 248 18.48 3.61 29.83
N PHE A 249 19.72 3.14 29.77
CA PHE A 249 20.62 3.28 30.91
C PHE A 249 21.20 4.69 30.97
N LYS A 250 21.16 5.28 32.16
CA LYS A 250 21.69 6.60 32.46
C LYS A 250 22.90 6.43 33.39
N GLY A 251 24.08 6.37 32.79
CA GLY A 251 25.35 6.13 33.47
C GLY A 251 26.44 5.72 32.48
N ARG A 252 27.51 5.07 32.95
CA ARG A 252 28.56 4.53 32.08
C ARG A 252 28.32 3.05 31.77
N LEU A 253 28.08 2.72 30.50
CA LEU A 253 27.88 1.34 30.04
C LEU A 253 29.19 0.81 29.44
N ARG A 254 29.69 -0.30 29.97
CA ARG A 254 30.84 -1.03 29.41
C ARG A 254 30.45 -2.43 28.98
N VAL A 255 30.82 -2.82 27.77
CA VAL A 255 30.68 -4.20 27.28
C VAL A 255 32.08 -4.79 27.13
N ILE A 256 32.32 -5.87 27.88
CA ILE A 256 33.59 -6.56 27.96
C ILE A 256 33.39 -7.98 27.44
N VAL A 257 34.14 -8.39 26.43
CA VAL A 257 34.04 -9.72 25.81
C VAL A 257 35.41 -10.40 25.91
N SER A 258 35.47 -11.56 26.56
CA SER A 258 36.71 -12.30 26.82
C SER A 258 37.83 -11.41 27.41
N GLY A 259 37.46 -10.46 28.27
CA GLY A 259 38.39 -9.51 28.91
C GLY A 259 38.73 -8.26 28.09
N LYS A 260 38.34 -8.16 26.81
CA LYS A 260 38.51 -6.97 25.98
C LYS A 260 37.30 -6.04 26.12
N ILE A 261 37.52 -4.75 26.41
CA ILE A 261 36.46 -3.73 26.32
C ILE A 261 36.16 -3.52 24.84
N VAL A 262 34.93 -3.83 24.42
CA VAL A 262 34.47 -3.69 23.03
C VAL A 262 33.61 -2.44 22.86
N TYR A 263 32.92 -2.02 23.92
CA TYR A 263 32.09 -0.82 23.93
C TYR A 263 32.19 -0.15 25.30
N ASP A 264 32.39 1.18 25.33
CA ASP A 264 32.45 1.99 26.55
C ASP A 264 31.89 3.38 26.23
N GLN A 265 30.70 3.69 26.76
CA GLN A 265 30.01 4.95 26.50
C GLN A 265 29.42 5.52 27.79
N VAL A 266 29.45 6.85 27.89
CA VAL A 266 28.83 7.62 28.97
C VAL A 266 27.47 8.11 28.48
N LEU A 267 26.41 7.49 28.98
CA LEU A 267 25.01 7.70 28.56
C LEU A 267 24.24 8.60 29.53
N GLY A 268 24.89 9.14 30.56
CA GLY A 268 24.31 9.98 31.60
C GLY A 268 25.33 10.33 32.68
N PRO A 269 24.89 10.87 33.84
CA PRO A 269 25.77 11.09 34.99
C PRO A 269 26.48 9.80 35.40
N GLU A 270 27.79 9.87 35.63
CA GLU A 270 28.66 8.71 35.86
C GLU A 270 28.51 8.04 37.25
N ASP A 271 27.51 8.46 38.03
CA ASP A 271 27.24 7.95 39.38
C ASP A 271 26.85 6.47 39.40
N SER A 272 26.45 5.93 38.24
CA SER A 272 26.12 4.52 38.06
C SER A 272 26.90 3.91 36.89
N ILE A 273 27.37 2.67 37.06
CA ILE A 273 28.15 1.92 36.07
C ILE A 273 27.50 0.54 35.87
N ILE A 274 27.27 0.17 34.61
CA ILE A 274 26.88 -1.20 34.26
C ILE A 274 27.98 -1.82 33.39
N GLU A 275 28.51 -2.96 33.84
CA GLU A 275 29.43 -3.78 33.05
C GLU A 275 28.74 -5.05 32.56
N HIS A 276 28.64 -5.21 31.24
CA HIS A 276 28.20 -6.46 30.62
C HIS A 276 29.42 -7.28 30.21
N ARG A 277 29.69 -8.36 30.94
CA ARG A 277 30.84 -9.26 30.78
C ARG A 277 30.42 -10.56 30.09
N ALA A 278 30.71 -10.66 28.80
CA ALA A 278 30.56 -11.88 28.01
C ALA A 278 31.86 -12.71 28.03
N HIS A 279 31.76 -14.02 28.19
CA HIS A 279 32.93 -14.89 28.35
C HIS A 279 33.63 -15.18 27.01
N LYS A 280 32.88 -15.25 25.90
CA LYS A 280 33.40 -15.68 24.59
C LYS A 280 32.98 -14.73 23.46
N PHE A 281 33.85 -14.61 22.45
CA PHE A 281 33.49 -14.14 21.11
C PHE A 281 32.80 -15.25 20.32
N CYS A 282 31.84 -14.89 19.47
CA CYS A 282 31.29 -15.82 18.49
C CYS A 282 32.06 -15.66 17.16
N GLY A 283 32.59 -16.76 16.62
CA GLY A 283 33.26 -16.70 15.31
C GLY A 283 32.28 -16.46 14.16
N ILE A 284 32.75 -15.82 13.08
CA ILE A 284 31.98 -15.61 11.85
C ILE A 284 31.60 -16.96 11.20
N ASP A 285 32.53 -17.92 11.22
CA ASP A 285 32.36 -19.27 10.64
C ASP A 285 32.27 -20.40 11.69
N GLY A 286 32.42 -20.06 12.97
CA GLY A 286 32.33 -21.02 14.07
C GLY A 286 30.88 -21.21 14.52
N PRO A 287 30.43 -22.42 14.88
CA PRO A 287 29.13 -22.57 15.51
C PRO A 287 29.15 -21.80 16.83
N CYS A 288 28.21 -20.88 17.04
CA CYS A 288 27.89 -20.49 18.42
C CYS A 288 27.59 -21.80 19.16
N ASP A 289 28.37 -22.09 20.21
CA ASP A 289 28.30 -23.34 20.95
C ASP A 289 26.84 -23.71 21.20
N LYS A 290 26.41 -24.90 20.76
CA LYS A 290 25.05 -25.43 20.97
C LYS A 290 24.83 -25.85 22.43
N THR A 291 25.32 -25.07 23.37
CA THR A 291 25.09 -25.31 24.79
C THR A 291 23.67 -24.88 25.13
N SER A 292 22.77 -25.86 25.27
CA SER A 292 21.35 -25.70 25.65
C SER A 292 21.13 -25.14 27.07
N ASN A 293 22.16 -24.54 27.70
CA ASN A 293 22.16 -24.16 29.10
C ASN A 293 23.14 -23.01 29.40
N ALA A 294 23.30 -22.06 28.48
CA ALA A 294 24.10 -20.87 28.74
C ALA A 294 23.54 -20.10 29.95
N LYS A 295 24.40 -19.55 30.81
CA LYS A 295 24.00 -18.91 32.06
C LYS A 295 24.09 -17.41 31.96
N VAL A 296 23.17 -16.73 32.65
CA VAL A 296 23.23 -15.28 32.89
C VAL A 296 23.13 -15.02 34.39
N LYS A 297 23.96 -14.13 34.91
CA LYS A 297 23.91 -13.68 36.30
C LYS A 297 23.98 -12.16 36.33
N VAL A 298 23.23 -11.57 37.25
CA VAL A 298 23.27 -10.12 37.48
C VAL A 298 23.67 -9.88 38.93
N TYR A 299 24.66 -9.02 39.12
CA TYR A 299 25.14 -8.57 40.42
C TYR A 299 24.93 -7.06 40.52
N SER A 300 24.65 -6.57 41.73
CA SER A 300 24.60 -5.15 42.03
C SER A 300 25.33 -4.87 43.33
N SER A 301 26.00 -3.72 43.39
CA SER A 301 26.68 -3.24 44.58
C SER A 301 25.65 -2.79 45.61
N ILE A 302 25.54 -3.54 46.70
CA ILE A 302 24.70 -3.22 47.85
C ILE A 302 25.61 -3.08 49.05
N SER A 303 25.69 -1.86 49.60
CA SER A 303 26.53 -1.52 50.75
C SER A 303 28.02 -1.84 50.53
N GLY A 304 28.54 -1.59 49.33
CA GLY A 304 29.94 -1.84 48.98
C GLY A 304 30.30 -3.31 48.69
N SER A 305 29.31 -4.21 48.63
CA SER A 305 29.49 -5.61 48.27
C SER A 305 28.64 -5.99 47.05
N LEU A 306 29.23 -6.69 46.09
CA LEU A 306 28.49 -7.21 44.93
C LEU A 306 27.57 -8.36 45.36
N LYS A 307 26.27 -8.09 45.44
CA LYS A 307 25.25 -9.10 45.73
C LYS A 307 24.61 -9.58 44.44
N LYS A 308 24.41 -10.88 44.35
CA LYS A 308 23.74 -11.51 43.21
C LYS A 308 22.23 -11.28 43.31
N ILE A 309 21.67 -10.60 42.32
CA ILE A 309 20.24 -10.24 42.28
C ILE A 309 19.44 -11.08 41.29
N PHE A 310 20.10 -11.73 40.33
CA PHE A 310 19.45 -12.62 39.38
C PHE A 310 20.38 -13.76 38.94
N THR A 311 19.79 -14.92 38.65
CA THR A 311 20.45 -16.03 37.95
C THR A 311 19.43 -16.71 37.04
N GLY A 312 19.77 -16.82 35.77
CA GLY A 312 18.96 -17.49 34.78
C GLY A 312 19.81 -18.31 33.83
N LYS A 313 19.12 -18.97 32.91
CA LYS A 313 19.73 -19.58 31.73
C LYS A 313 19.23 -18.85 30.48
N TYR A 314 19.75 -19.20 29.32
CA TYR A 314 19.12 -18.88 28.04
C TYR A 314 19.54 -19.94 27.01
N ASP A 315 18.64 -20.21 26.07
CA ASP A 315 18.90 -21.18 25.03
C ASP A 315 19.46 -20.52 23.75
N THR A 316 20.71 -20.87 23.44
CA THR A 316 21.37 -20.49 22.19
C THR A 316 20.66 -21.00 20.93
N GLN A 317 19.81 -22.04 21.01
CA GLN A 317 19.04 -22.53 19.86
C GLN A 317 17.75 -21.74 19.63
N MET A 318 16.93 -21.50 20.67
CA MET A 318 15.74 -20.63 20.52
C MET A 318 16.11 -19.20 20.12
N THR A 319 17.27 -18.70 20.53
CA THR A 319 17.78 -17.40 20.09
C THR A 319 18.12 -17.32 18.60
N MET A 320 18.17 -18.45 17.88
CA MET A 320 18.34 -18.50 16.43
C MET A 320 17.01 -18.47 15.66
N GLU A 321 15.87 -18.71 16.32
CA GLU A 321 14.52 -18.66 15.75
C GLU A 321 13.92 -17.23 15.72
N GLN A 322 14.78 -16.21 15.84
CA GLN A 322 14.42 -14.79 15.78
C GLN A 322 13.50 -14.47 14.59
N SER A 323 12.52 -13.62 14.84
CA SER A 323 11.60 -13.07 13.84
C SER A 323 11.61 -11.54 13.93
N PRO A 324 12.73 -10.89 13.52
CA PRO A 324 12.82 -9.44 13.55
C PRO A 324 11.72 -8.84 12.68
N ARG A 325 11.07 -7.79 13.18
CA ARG A 325 9.97 -7.10 12.49
C ARG A 325 10.37 -5.70 12.01
N THR A 326 11.63 -5.30 12.20
CA THR A 326 12.18 -4.07 11.63
C THR A 326 12.33 -4.20 10.12
N ARG A 327 12.42 -3.05 9.41
CA ARG A 327 12.56 -3.05 7.96
C ARG A 327 13.86 -3.74 7.57
N GLN A 328 13.81 -4.56 6.53
CA GLN A 328 14.94 -5.36 6.07
C GLN A 328 15.40 -4.87 4.71
N LYS A 329 16.68 -5.09 4.38
CA LYS A 329 17.14 -4.86 3.02
C LYS A 329 16.48 -5.88 2.10
N LEU A 330 16.12 -5.45 0.89
CA LEU A 330 15.65 -6.36 -0.14
C LEU A 330 16.68 -7.47 -0.40
N TYR A 331 16.18 -8.63 -0.82
CA TYR A 331 17.00 -9.81 -1.16
C TYR A 331 17.85 -10.38 -0.01
N GLN A 332 17.56 -10.01 1.25
CA GLN A 332 18.16 -10.68 2.40
C GLN A 332 17.77 -12.17 2.40
N PRO A 333 18.74 -13.08 2.60
CA PRO A 333 18.47 -14.51 2.47
C PRO A 333 17.62 -15.04 3.62
N ILE A 334 16.64 -15.89 3.29
CA ILE A 334 15.82 -16.58 4.28
C ILE A 334 16.73 -17.44 5.19
N ARG A 335 16.50 -17.38 6.50
CA ARG A 335 17.23 -18.18 7.50
C ARG A 335 16.71 -19.63 7.47
N TYR A 336 17.49 -20.53 6.89
CA TYR A 336 17.16 -21.96 6.86
C TYR A 336 17.25 -22.63 8.23
N PRO A 337 16.37 -23.62 8.54
CA PRO A 337 16.42 -24.39 9.78
C PRO A 337 17.81 -24.96 10.07
N PRO A 338 18.30 -24.93 11.32
CA PRO A 338 19.60 -25.47 11.67
C PRO A 338 19.70 -26.96 11.31
N GLY A 339 20.76 -27.37 10.60
CA GLY A 339 21.01 -28.78 10.24
C GLY A 339 20.79 -29.18 8.78
N ALA A 340 20.25 -28.32 7.91
CA ALA A 340 20.23 -28.63 6.48
C ALA A 340 21.66 -28.60 5.90
N SER A 341 22.15 -29.73 5.40
CA SER A 341 23.36 -29.83 4.57
C SER A 341 23.07 -29.26 3.18
N GLY A 342 23.98 -28.48 2.58
CA GLY A 342 23.80 -27.95 1.22
C GLY A 342 22.98 -26.64 1.12
N LYS A 343 22.86 -25.88 2.22
CA LYS A 343 22.14 -24.59 2.24
C LYS A 343 22.65 -23.60 1.20
N GLU A 344 23.97 -23.47 1.07
CA GLU A 344 24.56 -22.48 0.17
C GLU A 344 24.44 -22.88 -1.30
N SER A 345 24.55 -24.18 -1.61
CA SER A 345 24.27 -24.69 -2.95
C SER A 345 22.81 -24.51 -3.34
N MET A 346 21.88 -24.70 -2.40
CA MET A 346 20.46 -24.50 -2.65
C MET A 346 20.11 -23.02 -2.84
N ARG A 347 20.65 -22.14 -2.00
CA ARG A 347 20.53 -20.68 -2.18
C ARG A 347 21.04 -20.24 -3.53
N THR A 348 22.17 -20.78 -3.97
CA THR A 348 22.75 -20.47 -5.27
C THR A 348 21.80 -20.88 -6.41
N LEU A 349 21.21 -22.08 -6.33
CA LEU A 349 20.21 -22.54 -7.30
C LEU A 349 18.95 -21.67 -7.32
N VAL A 350 18.43 -21.30 -6.16
CA VAL A 350 17.25 -20.42 -6.04
C VAL A 350 17.56 -19.04 -6.63
N ARG A 351 18.69 -18.43 -6.25
CA ARG A 351 19.14 -17.13 -6.77
C ARG A 351 19.29 -17.12 -8.29
N GLN A 352 19.94 -18.15 -8.85
CA GLN A 352 20.09 -18.31 -10.29
C GLN A 352 18.73 -18.45 -10.98
N THR A 353 17.85 -19.32 -10.45
CA THR A 353 16.50 -19.53 -11.00
C THR A 353 15.70 -18.23 -11.01
N THR A 354 15.71 -17.49 -9.90
CA THR A 354 15.00 -16.21 -9.82
C THR A 354 15.61 -15.16 -10.75
N PHE A 355 16.94 -15.07 -10.84
CA PHE A 355 17.62 -14.16 -11.76
C PHE A 355 17.18 -14.40 -13.21
N GLU A 356 17.13 -15.65 -13.65
CA GLU A 356 16.70 -16.01 -15.02
C GLU A 356 15.22 -15.66 -15.26
N ILE A 357 14.32 -15.95 -14.30
CA ILE A 357 12.90 -15.60 -14.40
C ILE A 357 12.73 -14.08 -14.49
N VAL A 358 13.36 -13.32 -13.59
CA VAL A 358 13.24 -11.85 -13.57
C VAL A 358 13.84 -11.25 -14.85
N SER A 359 15.00 -11.73 -15.29
CA SER A 359 15.62 -11.28 -16.54
C SER A 359 14.72 -11.56 -17.75
N TRP A 360 14.05 -12.72 -17.78
CA TRP A 360 13.06 -13.03 -18.81
C TRP A 360 11.85 -12.10 -18.75
N ILE A 361 11.25 -11.89 -17.56
CA ILE A 361 10.10 -10.97 -17.38
C ILE A 361 10.44 -9.57 -17.89
N LEU A 362 11.61 -9.03 -17.52
CA LEU A 362 12.03 -7.68 -17.91
C LEU A 362 12.17 -7.49 -19.43
N ASN A 363 12.49 -8.56 -20.15
CA ASN A 363 12.68 -8.56 -21.60
C ASN A 363 11.41 -8.96 -22.39
N LEU A 364 10.28 -9.16 -21.73
CA LEU A 364 9.01 -9.39 -22.41
C LEU A 364 8.60 -8.15 -23.20
N GLN A 365 8.28 -8.36 -24.48
CA GLN A 365 7.75 -7.32 -25.36
C GLN A 365 6.27 -7.09 -25.06
N LEU A 366 5.91 -5.82 -25.00
CA LEU A 366 4.58 -5.34 -24.67
C LEU A 366 3.96 -4.60 -25.85
N SER A 367 2.68 -4.85 -26.09
CA SER A 367 1.82 -3.98 -26.89
C SER A 367 0.81 -3.27 -26.01
N ARG A 368 0.46 -2.05 -26.43
CA ARG A 368 -0.61 -1.26 -25.83
C ARG A 368 -1.96 -1.91 -26.13
N GLU A 369 -2.80 -2.05 -25.12
CA GLU A 369 -4.15 -2.59 -25.26
C GLU A 369 -5.09 -1.52 -25.82
N ALA A 370 -5.87 -1.84 -26.85
CA ALA A 370 -6.72 -0.86 -27.54
C ALA A 370 -7.95 -0.43 -26.73
N ALA A 371 -8.52 -1.35 -25.94
CA ALA A 371 -9.67 -1.13 -25.08
C ALA A 371 -9.42 -1.78 -23.72
N SER A 372 -9.20 -0.97 -22.69
CA SER A 372 -9.04 -1.42 -21.31
C SER A 372 -9.52 -0.35 -20.35
N ASN A 373 -10.13 -0.79 -19.25
CA ASN A 373 -10.57 0.04 -18.12
C ASN A 373 -9.52 0.08 -16.99
N ASP A 374 -8.39 -0.61 -17.17
CA ASP A 374 -7.25 -0.60 -16.25
C ASP A 374 -5.97 -0.22 -17.01
N ILE A 375 -4.92 0.11 -16.27
CA ILE A 375 -3.60 0.34 -16.83
C ILE A 375 -2.98 -1.05 -17.07
N SER A 376 -3.14 -1.54 -18.30
CA SER A 376 -2.71 -2.87 -18.72
C SER A 376 -1.96 -2.87 -20.06
N PHE A 377 -1.13 -3.90 -20.24
CA PHE A 377 -0.40 -4.18 -21.47
C PHE A 377 -0.55 -5.65 -21.86
N THR A 378 -0.53 -5.93 -23.17
CA THR A 378 -0.54 -7.30 -23.70
C THR A 378 0.88 -7.77 -23.97
N VAL A 379 1.20 -9.01 -23.59
CA VAL A 379 2.50 -9.65 -23.86
C VAL A 379 2.51 -10.22 -25.27
N ILE A 380 3.56 -9.91 -26.04
CA ILE A 380 3.73 -10.40 -27.41
C ILE A 380 4.57 -11.68 -27.41
N TRP A 381 3.95 -12.80 -27.75
CA TRP A 381 4.59 -14.12 -27.77
C TRP A 381 5.29 -14.47 -29.09
N ASN A 382 4.75 -14.00 -30.23
CA ASN A 382 5.28 -14.28 -31.57
C ASN A 382 5.26 -13.00 -32.43
N ARG A 383 6.40 -12.61 -33.01
CA ARG A 383 6.43 -11.57 -34.05
C ARG A 383 5.82 -12.14 -35.32
N ASN A 384 4.55 -11.82 -35.59
CA ASN A 384 4.05 -11.97 -36.95
C ASN A 384 4.73 -10.89 -37.81
N GLU A 385 5.64 -11.30 -38.69
CA GLU A 385 6.20 -10.47 -39.75
C GLU A 385 5.04 -9.96 -40.64
N GLY A 386 4.55 -8.74 -40.44
CA GLY A 386 3.56 -8.18 -41.36
C GLY A 386 2.74 -6.97 -40.94
N ILE A 387 2.75 -6.56 -39.67
CA ILE A 387 2.04 -5.34 -39.23
C ILE A 387 3.08 -4.37 -38.67
N GLY A 388 3.09 -3.15 -39.20
CA GLY A 388 4.17 -2.15 -39.07
C GLY A 388 4.76 -2.03 -37.66
N GLU A 389 6.08 -1.80 -37.60
CA GLU A 389 6.92 -1.76 -36.39
C GLU A 389 6.18 -1.15 -35.19
N PRO A 390 5.68 -1.98 -34.25
CA PRO A 390 5.23 -1.47 -32.96
C PRO A 390 6.45 -0.85 -32.27
N GLU A 391 6.28 0.26 -31.57
CA GLU A 391 7.29 0.71 -30.59
C GLU A 391 7.69 -0.50 -29.73
N GLU A 392 8.97 -0.85 -29.72
CA GLU A 392 9.51 -1.97 -28.93
C GLU A 392 9.45 -1.60 -27.44
N LEU A 393 8.26 -1.63 -26.83
CA LEU A 393 8.08 -1.41 -25.40
C LEU A 393 8.37 -2.72 -24.66
N LEU A 394 9.30 -2.69 -23.72
CA LEU A 394 9.60 -3.80 -22.85
C LEU A 394 8.98 -3.59 -21.46
N VAL A 395 8.82 -4.69 -20.71
CA VAL A 395 8.46 -4.59 -19.28
C VAL A 395 9.46 -3.71 -18.53
N SER A 396 10.74 -3.75 -18.86
CA SER A 396 11.74 -2.86 -18.25
C SER A 396 11.49 -1.37 -18.46
N ASP A 397 10.81 -0.98 -19.55
CA ASP A 397 10.58 0.43 -19.89
C ASP A 397 9.42 1.04 -19.11
N ILE A 398 8.40 0.24 -18.79
CA ILE A 398 7.25 0.67 -18.00
C ILE A 398 7.57 0.73 -16.50
N LEU A 399 8.60 0.02 -16.02
CA LEU A 399 9.00 0.03 -14.62
C LEU A 399 9.81 1.28 -14.26
N THR A 400 9.68 1.77 -13.03
CA THR A 400 10.37 2.99 -12.57
C THR A 400 11.89 2.85 -12.61
N ARG A 401 12.40 1.68 -12.26
CA ARG A 401 13.82 1.34 -12.38
C ARG A 401 14.02 -0.15 -12.67
N VAL A 402 15.19 -0.50 -13.19
CA VAL A 402 15.60 -1.91 -13.34
C VAL A 402 15.93 -2.48 -11.94
N PRO A 403 15.34 -3.63 -11.54
CA PRO A 403 15.63 -4.25 -10.25
C PRO A 403 17.11 -4.54 -10.04
N THR A 404 17.62 -4.28 -8.84
CA THR A 404 19.03 -4.46 -8.50
C THR A 404 19.51 -5.91 -8.56
N ILE A 405 18.60 -6.90 -8.49
CA ILE A 405 18.90 -8.33 -8.64
C ILE A 405 19.71 -8.64 -9.90
N VAL A 406 19.50 -7.89 -11.00
CA VAL A 406 20.24 -8.12 -12.26
C VAL A 406 21.73 -7.74 -12.15
N ASN A 407 22.07 -6.91 -11.17
CA ASN A 407 23.43 -6.42 -10.92
C ASN A 407 24.10 -7.10 -9.71
N MET A 408 23.44 -8.06 -9.04
CA MET A 408 23.97 -8.72 -7.84
C MET A 408 24.98 -9.84 -8.13
N GLY A 409 25.31 -10.09 -9.40
CA GLY A 409 26.22 -11.17 -9.79
C GLY A 409 25.64 -12.57 -9.52
N TRP A 410 24.31 -12.71 -9.54
CA TRP A 410 23.63 -13.99 -9.35
C TRP A 410 23.60 -14.86 -10.62
N GLY A 411 23.94 -14.28 -11.78
CA GLY A 411 24.01 -14.97 -13.05
C GLY A 411 25.45 -15.32 -13.46
N ASP A 412 25.68 -16.60 -13.74
CA ASP A 412 26.73 -17.06 -14.67
C ASP A 412 25.98 -17.57 -15.91
N ILE A 413 26.14 -16.90 -17.06
CA ILE A 413 25.48 -17.31 -18.30
C ILE A 413 25.98 -18.71 -18.69
N LYS A 414 25.17 -19.74 -18.43
CA LYS A 414 25.35 -21.09 -18.96
C LYS A 414 24.18 -21.40 -19.90
N ALA A 415 24.42 -22.36 -20.82
CA ALA A 415 23.61 -22.72 -21.99
C ALA A 415 22.09 -22.45 -21.89
N ALA A 416 21.49 -22.02 -23.02
CA ALA A 416 20.07 -21.67 -23.20
C ALA A 416 19.12 -22.35 -22.19
N VAL A 417 18.74 -21.61 -21.15
CA VAL A 417 17.79 -22.05 -20.13
C VAL A 417 16.37 -21.74 -20.61
N VAL A 418 15.49 -22.75 -20.58
CA VAL A 418 14.08 -22.55 -20.92
C VAL A 418 13.34 -22.05 -19.68
N VAL A 419 13.06 -20.75 -19.64
CA VAL A 419 12.34 -20.11 -18.52
C VAL A 419 10.84 -20.42 -18.60
N TYR A 420 10.26 -20.27 -19.79
CA TYR A 420 8.83 -20.41 -20.05
C TYR A 420 8.57 -21.35 -21.23
N SER A 421 7.51 -22.16 -21.13
CA SER A 421 7.02 -23.00 -22.22
C SER A 421 5.51 -23.03 -22.24
N LEU A 422 4.90 -22.87 -23.41
CA LEU A 422 3.50 -23.24 -23.62
C LEU A 422 3.38 -24.76 -23.43
N PRO A 423 2.47 -25.25 -22.56
CA PRO A 423 2.24 -26.68 -22.44
C PRO A 423 1.94 -27.23 -23.83
N ALA A 424 2.63 -28.29 -24.24
CA ALA A 424 2.21 -29.04 -25.40
C ALA A 424 0.76 -29.43 -25.12
N ALA A 425 -0.18 -28.88 -25.89
CA ALA A 425 -1.57 -29.32 -25.86
C ALA A 425 -1.49 -30.85 -25.81
N SER A 426 -2.08 -31.45 -24.77
CA SER A 426 -2.25 -32.89 -24.73
C SER A 426 -2.85 -33.23 -26.09
N GLN A 427 -2.03 -33.80 -26.96
CA GLN A 427 -2.50 -34.43 -28.17
C GLN A 427 -3.51 -35.42 -27.61
N LYS A 428 -4.80 -35.10 -27.77
CA LYS A 428 -5.85 -36.09 -27.72
C LYS A 428 -5.39 -37.08 -28.77
N SER A 429 -4.72 -38.14 -28.31
CA SER A 429 -4.51 -39.30 -29.14
C SER A 429 -5.92 -39.75 -29.44
N ASP A 430 -6.33 -39.55 -30.69
CA ASP A 430 -7.33 -40.36 -31.35
C ASP A 430 -6.90 -41.83 -31.17
N ALA A 431 -7.32 -42.39 -30.04
CA ALA A 431 -7.31 -43.80 -29.75
C ALA A 431 -8.74 -44.13 -29.38
N THR A 432 -9.51 -44.43 -30.41
CA THR A 432 -10.73 -45.21 -30.33
C THR A 432 -10.51 -46.43 -29.45
N SER A 433 -11.07 -46.42 -28.25
CA SER A 433 -11.51 -47.62 -27.56
C SER A 433 -12.71 -47.23 -26.71
N ASP A 434 -13.89 -47.54 -27.25
CA ASP A 434 -15.05 -47.88 -26.45
C ASP A 434 -14.59 -48.86 -25.36
N ASP A 435 -14.80 -48.52 -24.09
CA ASP A 435 -15.38 -49.42 -23.11
C ASP A 435 -15.47 -48.75 -21.73
N GLU A 436 -16.71 -48.75 -21.24
CA GLU A 436 -17.18 -48.77 -19.85
C GLU A 436 -17.03 -47.51 -18.99
N ALA A 437 -18.19 -46.86 -18.84
CA ALA A 437 -18.52 -45.94 -17.76
C ALA A 437 -18.58 -46.72 -16.43
N ASP A 438 -17.62 -46.46 -15.56
CA ASP A 438 -17.75 -46.76 -14.13
C ASP A 438 -18.05 -45.45 -13.39
N GLU A 439 -19.28 -45.41 -12.86
CA GLU A 439 -19.78 -44.44 -11.90
C GLU A 439 -18.85 -44.42 -10.67
N ILE A 440 -18.27 -43.26 -10.36
CA ILE A 440 -17.70 -43.02 -9.03
C ILE A 440 -18.77 -42.29 -8.22
N ASP A 441 -19.36 -43.05 -7.31
CA ASP A 441 -20.28 -42.64 -6.26
C ASP A 441 -19.85 -41.33 -5.59
N MET A 442 -20.78 -40.38 -5.58
CA MET A 442 -20.74 -39.23 -4.68
C MET A 442 -21.24 -39.67 -3.30
N ASP A 443 -20.35 -40.29 -2.51
CA ASP A 443 -20.60 -40.42 -1.07
C ASP A 443 -20.27 -39.09 -0.38
N ASP A 444 -21.36 -38.39 -0.10
CA ASP A 444 -21.54 -37.37 0.93
C ASP A 444 -21.06 -37.89 2.31
N ASP A 445 -20.76 -36.99 3.23
CA ASP A 445 -20.32 -37.25 4.62
C ASP A 445 -18.81 -37.50 4.87
N ASN A 446 -17.99 -36.47 4.65
CA ASN A 446 -16.89 -36.16 5.57
C ASN A 446 -16.48 -34.67 5.55
N HIS A 447 -17.45 -33.79 5.79
CA HIS A 447 -17.22 -32.35 5.97
C HIS A 447 -17.07 -31.97 7.44
N LEU A 448 -15.94 -32.30 8.08
CA LEU A 448 -15.51 -31.61 9.31
C LEU A 448 -13.97 -31.53 9.40
N ASN A 449 -13.48 -30.27 9.41
CA ASN A 449 -12.11 -29.82 9.70
C ASN A 449 -11.04 -29.95 8.59
N THR A 450 -11.10 -29.08 7.58
CA THR A 450 -9.88 -28.58 6.91
C THR A 450 -10.06 -27.13 6.49
N SER A 451 -9.96 -26.22 7.46
CA SER A 451 -9.93 -24.79 7.20
C SER A 451 -8.57 -24.42 6.60
N GLY A 452 -8.53 -23.98 5.33
CA GLY A 452 -7.54 -22.98 4.89
C GLY A 452 -6.64 -23.21 3.67
N SER A 453 -6.64 -24.33 2.92
CA SER A 453 -5.59 -24.55 1.87
C SER A 453 -6.07 -24.89 0.44
N GLY A 454 -7.37 -24.81 0.13
CA GLY A 454 -7.90 -25.36 -1.14
C GLY A 454 -7.56 -24.59 -2.43
N LEU A 455 -7.40 -23.26 -2.38
CA LEU A 455 -7.21 -22.41 -3.58
C LEU A 455 -5.72 -22.24 -3.97
N ALA A 456 -4.82 -22.15 -2.98
CA ALA A 456 -3.38 -21.96 -3.23
C ALA A 456 -2.70 -23.17 -3.91
N ASP A 457 -3.29 -24.36 -3.75
CA ASP A 457 -2.78 -25.61 -4.31
C ASP A 457 -2.95 -25.68 -5.85
N VAL A 458 -3.99 -25.06 -6.41
CA VAL A 458 -4.31 -25.12 -7.85
C VAL A 458 -3.39 -24.20 -8.67
N ASP A 459 -3.12 -23.00 -8.16
CA ASP A 459 -2.32 -21.99 -8.88
C ASP A 459 -0.84 -22.38 -9.00
N SER A 460 -0.30 -23.06 -7.98
CA SER A 460 1.10 -23.52 -7.98
C SER A 460 1.37 -24.57 -9.06
N GLU A 461 0.41 -25.47 -9.31
CA GLU A 461 0.52 -26.48 -10.35
C GLU A 461 0.51 -25.86 -11.76
N VAL A 462 -0.35 -24.86 -11.98
CA VAL A 462 -0.42 -24.10 -13.24
C VAL A 462 0.90 -23.37 -13.51
N ILE A 463 1.48 -22.74 -12.50
CA ILE A 463 2.78 -22.07 -12.62
C ILE A 463 3.89 -23.09 -12.95
N LEU A 464 3.97 -24.20 -12.22
CA LEU A 464 4.98 -25.24 -12.49
C LEU A 464 4.81 -25.90 -13.86
N ALA A 465 3.60 -25.90 -14.44
CA ALA A 465 3.33 -26.35 -15.79
C ALA A 465 3.99 -25.45 -16.85
N HIS A 466 3.93 -24.13 -16.67
CA HIS A 466 4.40 -23.13 -17.63
C HIS A 466 5.85 -22.66 -17.42
N PHE A 467 6.43 -22.88 -16.23
CA PHE A 467 7.79 -22.48 -15.87
C PHE A 467 8.70 -23.70 -15.61
N PRO A 468 9.27 -24.34 -16.66
CA PRO A 468 10.16 -25.50 -16.51
C PRO A 468 11.34 -25.25 -15.58
N ILE A 469 11.88 -24.03 -15.55
CA ILE A 469 13.00 -23.67 -14.68
C ILE A 469 12.66 -23.83 -13.18
N LEU A 470 11.42 -23.55 -12.76
CA LEU A 470 10.97 -23.77 -11.39
C LEU A 470 10.79 -25.26 -11.09
N ARG A 471 10.32 -26.04 -12.07
CA ARG A 471 10.22 -27.50 -11.96
C ARG A 471 11.60 -28.15 -11.79
N ASP A 472 12.57 -27.73 -12.58
CA ASP A 472 13.96 -28.18 -12.50
C ASP A 472 14.60 -27.84 -11.15
N LEU A 473 14.32 -26.64 -10.62
CA LEU A 473 14.72 -26.25 -9.27
C LEU A 473 14.13 -27.22 -8.24
N MET A 474 12.82 -27.51 -8.33
CA MET A 474 12.15 -28.43 -7.41
C MET A 474 12.73 -29.84 -7.48
N GLU A 475 13.06 -30.35 -8.67
CA GLU A 475 13.65 -31.68 -8.83
C GLU A 475 15.09 -31.76 -8.26
N LYS A 476 15.89 -30.71 -8.47
CA LYS A 476 17.26 -30.61 -7.90
C LYS A 476 17.21 -30.55 -6.37
N VAL A 477 16.29 -29.78 -5.81
CA VAL A 477 16.10 -29.66 -4.35
C VAL A 477 15.56 -30.96 -3.75
N ARG A 478 14.66 -31.66 -4.44
CA ARG A 478 14.11 -32.96 -4.03
C ARG A 478 15.20 -33.96 -3.70
N LYS A 479 16.26 -34.05 -4.52
CA LYS A 479 17.40 -34.96 -4.34
C LYS A 479 18.15 -34.73 -3.03
N SER A 480 18.04 -33.54 -2.45
CA SER A 480 18.67 -33.15 -1.18
C SER A 480 17.71 -33.22 0.02
N CYS A 481 16.41 -33.45 -0.22
CA CYS A 481 15.39 -33.49 0.82
C CYS A 481 15.22 -34.89 1.42
N ARG A 482 15.07 -34.96 2.75
CA ARG A 482 14.88 -36.22 3.50
C ARG A 482 13.49 -36.36 4.13
N CYS A 483 12.54 -35.49 3.79
CA CYS A 483 11.18 -35.62 4.31
C CYS A 483 10.49 -36.86 3.74
N HIS A 484 9.52 -37.40 4.48
CA HIS A 484 8.76 -38.60 4.07
C HIS A 484 8.09 -38.43 2.69
N HIS A 485 7.71 -37.20 2.36
CA HIS A 485 7.04 -36.86 1.11
C HIS A 485 7.97 -36.94 -0.12
N CYS A 486 9.20 -36.42 -0.04
CA CYS A 486 10.15 -36.50 -1.16
C CYS A 486 10.63 -37.94 -1.41
N LEU A 487 10.68 -38.77 -0.36
CA LEU A 487 11.13 -40.17 -0.39
C LEU A 487 10.07 -41.13 -0.98
N SER A 488 8.78 -40.82 -0.85
CA SER A 488 7.66 -41.70 -1.24
C SER A 488 7.30 -41.70 -2.74
N SER A 489 8.15 -41.12 -3.60
CA SER A 489 8.16 -41.32 -5.07
C SER A 489 6.89 -40.97 -5.87
N ARG A 490 6.05 -40.03 -5.42
CA ARG A 490 5.04 -39.40 -6.32
C ARG A 490 5.66 -38.18 -7.04
N PRO A 491 5.61 -38.08 -8.39
CA PRO A 491 6.18 -36.94 -9.14
C PRO A 491 5.42 -35.62 -8.95
N ASN A 492 4.12 -35.67 -8.62
CA ASN A 492 3.21 -34.51 -8.51
C ASN A 492 2.66 -34.36 -7.08
N ALA A 493 3.54 -34.48 -6.10
CA ALA A 493 3.15 -34.50 -4.71
C ALA A 493 3.15 -33.04 -4.17
N LYS A 494 2.02 -32.61 -3.60
CA LYS A 494 1.76 -31.22 -3.14
C LYS A 494 2.95 -30.62 -2.38
N LEU A 495 3.27 -29.35 -2.61
CA LEU A 495 4.34 -28.66 -1.89
C LEU A 495 3.93 -28.44 -0.42
N GLN A 496 4.24 -29.40 0.44
CA GLN A 496 3.90 -29.35 1.87
C GLN A 496 4.85 -28.42 2.66
N GLU A 497 4.28 -27.66 3.60
CA GLU A 497 5.05 -26.89 4.59
C GLU A 497 6.07 -27.78 5.31
N GLY A 498 7.26 -27.23 5.58
CA GLY A 498 8.38 -27.97 6.17
C GLY A 498 9.18 -28.84 5.18
N CYS A 499 8.75 -28.96 3.92
CA CYS A 499 9.56 -29.55 2.85
C CYS A 499 10.62 -28.56 2.34
N LEU A 500 11.81 -29.06 1.95
CA LEU A 500 12.83 -28.22 1.29
C LEU A 500 12.37 -27.71 -0.07
N GLN A 501 11.55 -28.47 -0.81
CA GLN A 501 10.99 -28.03 -2.09
C GLN A 501 10.08 -26.81 -1.89
N HIS A 502 9.13 -26.90 -0.94
CA HIS A 502 8.27 -25.78 -0.55
C HIS A 502 9.10 -24.56 -0.13
N THR A 503 10.13 -24.76 0.70
CA THR A 503 11.02 -23.68 1.14
C THR A 503 11.74 -23.00 -0.04
N ALA A 504 12.28 -23.77 -0.98
CA ALA A 504 12.98 -23.24 -2.14
C ALA A 504 12.02 -22.52 -3.11
N PHE A 505 10.81 -23.04 -3.29
CA PHE A 505 9.76 -22.39 -4.10
C PHE A 505 9.37 -21.04 -3.49
N MET A 506 9.07 -21.02 -2.18
CA MET A 506 8.70 -19.80 -1.47
C MET A 506 9.84 -18.77 -1.49
N GLU A 507 11.09 -19.19 -1.32
CA GLU A 507 12.23 -18.28 -1.43
C GLU A 507 12.37 -17.69 -2.84
N ALA A 508 12.16 -18.49 -3.89
CA ALA A 508 12.16 -17.99 -5.27
C ALA A 508 11.06 -16.94 -5.48
N MET A 509 9.83 -17.21 -5.01
CA MET A 509 8.71 -16.28 -5.07
C MET A 509 8.99 -14.99 -4.29
N THR A 510 9.57 -15.09 -3.08
CA THR A 510 9.98 -13.93 -2.29
C THR A 510 11.00 -13.06 -3.03
N TYR A 511 12.00 -13.66 -3.69
CA TYR A 511 12.97 -12.89 -4.48
C TYR A 511 12.35 -12.24 -5.72
N ILE A 512 11.37 -12.88 -6.38
CA ILE A 512 10.61 -12.25 -7.48
C ILE A 512 9.79 -11.07 -6.94
N ALA A 513 9.11 -11.24 -5.80
CA ALA A 513 8.34 -10.17 -5.15
C ALA A 513 9.23 -8.98 -4.79
N HIS A 514 10.40 -9.24 -4.20
CA HIS A 514 11.41 -8.23 -3.92
C HIS A 514 11.88 -7.51 -5.19
N SER A 515 12.02 -8.24 -6.31
CA SER A 515 12.40 -7.66 -7.60
C SER A 515 11.34 -6.71 -8.14
N ILE A 516 10.06 -7.06 -8.01
CA ILE A 516 8.94 -6.19 -8.39
C ILE A 516 8.89 -4.94 -7.52
N ALA A 517 8.98 -5.09 -6.20
CA ALA A 517 9.01 -3.96 -5.27
C ALA A 517 10.20 -3.02 -5.53
N ASP A 518 11.38 -3.58 -5.79
CA ASP A 518 12.58 -2.84 -6.19
C ASP A 518 12.36 -2.05 -7.48
N ALA A 519 11.80 -2.69 -8.52
CA ALA A 519 11.46 -2.02 -9.78
C ALA A 519 10.46 -0.86 -9.59
N PHE A 520 9.54 -1.01 -8.65
CA PHE A 520 8.55 0.02 -8.29
C PHE A 520 9.17 1.19 -7.51
N GLY A 521 10.38 1.02 -6.94
CA GLY A 521 11.11 2.06 -6.22
C GLY A 521 11.37 1.78 -4.73
N ALA A 522 11.12 0.56 -4.23
CA ALA A 522 11.40 0.19 -2.85
C ALA A 522 12.91 0.05 -2.57
N ASP A 523 13.44 0.76 -1.57
CA ASP A 523 14.85 0.60 -1.15
C ASP A 523 15.02 -0.48 -0.06
N ASP A 524 13.94 -0.81 0.65
CA ASP A 524 13.86 -1.79 1.73
C ASP A 524 12.48 -2.47 1.71
N CYS A 525 12.28 -3.51 2.53
CA CYS A 525 11.00 -4.20 2.70
C CYS A 525 10.57 -4.22 4.17
N SER A 526 9.29 -4.45 4.40
CA SER A 526 8.76 -4.62 5.76
C SER A 526 9.32 -5.87 6.43
N GLY A 527 9.60 -5.81 7.74
CA GLY A 527 9.88 -7.01 8.53
C GLY A 527 8.67 -7.89 8.77
N TYR A 528 7.48 -7.51 8.27
CA TYR A 528 6.27 -8.33 8.30
C TYR A 528 6.24 -9.40 7.21
N THR A 529 7.34 -9.66 6.49
CA THR A 529 7.48 -10.83 5.61
C THR A 529 7.43 -12.11 6.46
N SER A 530 6.23 -12.44 6.92
CA SER A 530 5.96 -13.56 7.78
C SER A 530 6.06 -14.83 6.96
N ARG A 531 6.25 -15.97 7.63
CA ARG A 531 5.98 -17.28 7.04
C ARG A 531 4.59 -17.32 6.36
N LYS A 532 3.62 -16.51 6.80
CA LYS A 532 2.28 -16.35 6.19
C LYS A 532 2.18 -15.41 4.98
N MET A 533 3.29 -14.91 4.43
CA MET A 533 3.31 -14.47 3.01
C MET A 533 3.26 -15.68 2.05
N GLU A 534 3.02 -16.87 2.59
CA GLU A 534 2.28 -17.96 1.97
C GLU A 534 1.25 -17.43 0.93
N HIS A 535 1.73 -17.38 -0.31
CA HIS A 535 1.03 -17.69 -1.56
C HIS A 535 0.55 -16.57 -2.50
N HIS A 536 0.48 -15.27 -2.13
CA HIS A 536 -0.45 -14.40 -2.90
C HIS A 536 0.08 -13.19 -3.68
N GLY A 537 1.29 -12.66 -3.45
CA GLY A 537 1.75 -11.50 -4.22
C GLY A 537 2.07 -11.83 -5.69
N VAL A 538 3.06 -12.67 -5.91
CA VAL A 538 3.64 -12.91 -7.26
C VAL A 538 2.78 -13.83 -8.13
N VAL A 539 1.99 -14.70 -7.51
CA VAL A 539 1.17 -15.70 -8.23
C VAL A 539 0.22 -15.03 -9.23
N PRO A 540 -0.61 -14.03 -8.85
CA PRO A 540 -1.41 -13.25 -9.79
C PRO A 540 -0.62 -12.66 -10.97
N ILE A 541 0.59 -12.17 -10.74
CA ILE A 541 1.43 -11.62 -11.82
C ILE A 541 1.86 -12.70 -12.80
N LEU A 542 2.30 -13.86 -12.31
CA LEU A 542 2.69 -14.98 -13.19
C LEU A 542 1.49 -15.53 -13.95
N LEU A 543 0.30 -15.59 -13.33
CA LEU A 543 -0.95 -15.98 -13.98
C LEU A 543 -1.40 -14.95 -15.03
N ASP A 544 -1.33 -13.65 -14.73
CA ASP A 544 -1.59 -12.58 -15.70
C ASP A 544 -0.64 -12.70 -16.90
N ILE A 545 0.66 -12.93 -16.66
CA ILE A 545 1.64 -13.13 -17.72
C ILE A 545 1.30 -14.40 -18.52
N ILE A 546 0.95 -15.53 -17.89
CA ILE A 546 0.49 -16.74 -18.61
C ILE A 546 -0.73 -16.43 -19.49
N GLY A 547 -1.65 -15.60 -19.00
CA GLY A 547 -2.79 -15.07 -19.75
C GLY A 547 -2.43 -14.03 -20.81
N GLY A 548 -1.15 -13.68 -20.96
CA GLY A 548 -0.65 -12.71 -21.93
C GLY A 548 -0.87 -11.25 -21.53
N GLN A 549 -0.97 -10.93 -20.24
CA GLN A 549 -1.23 -9.58 -19.76
C GLN A 549 -0.26 -9.14 -18.66
N VAL A 550 -0.08 -7.82 -18.54
CA VAL A 550 0.62 -7.14 -17.45
C VAL A 550 -0.30 -6.04 -16.93
N ARG A 551 -0.80 -6.21 -15.69
CA ARG A 551 -1.81 -5.32 -15.08
C ARG A 551 -1.27 -4.54 -13.91
N TRP A 552 -1.65 -3.26 -13.81
CA TRP A 552 -1.22 -2.36 -12.73
C TRP A 552 -1.60 -2.88 -11.34
N LYS A 553 -2.86 -3.34 -11.16
CA LYS A 553 -3.35 -3.79 -9.85
C LYS A 553 -2.49 -4.89 -9.22
N ALA A 554 -2.19 -5.97 -9.97
CA ALA A 554 -1.43 -7.11 -9.46
C ALA A 554 0.03 -6.74 -9.09
N TRP A 555 0.65 -5.89 -9.90
CA TRP A 555 2.01 -5.39 -9.65
C TRP A 555 2.06 -4.42 -8.48
N LEU A 556 1.11 -3.48 -8.39
CA LEU A 556 0.98 -2.56 -7.25
C LEU A 556 0.73 -3.33 -5.95
N ASP A 557 -0.16 -4.32 -5.98
CA ASP A 557 -0.47 -5.15 -4.80
C ASP A 557 0.78 -5.86 -4.28
N THR A 558 1.49 -6.57 -5.16
CA THR A 558 2.75 -7.26 -4.80
C THR A 558 3.78 -6.30 -4.21
N ALA A 559 4.01 -5.18 -4.89
CA ALA A 559 4.99 -4.18 -4.46
C ALA A 559 4.60 -3.54 -3.11
N SER A 560 3.31 -3.28 -2.90
CA SER A 560 2.75 -2.73 -1.67
C SER A 560 2.89 -3.71 -0.51
N GLN A 561 2.54 -4.98 -0.71
CA GLN A 561 2.69 -6.02 0.32
C GLN A 561 4.14 -6.17 0.77
N VAL A 562 5.11 -6.14 -0.15
CA VAL A 562 6.55 -6.22 0.18
C VAL A 562 7.03 -4.98 0.94
N LEU A 563 6.72 -3.77 0.44
CA LEU A 563 7.21 -2.53 1.04
C LEU A 563 6.52 -2.22 2.37
N LEU A 564 5.19 -2.31 2.40
CA LEU A 564 4.35 -1.91 3.52
C LEU A 564 4.19 -3.05 4.55
N GLY A 565 4.30 -4.31 4.14
CA GLY A 565 3.95 -5.45 4.98
C GLY A 565 2.45 -5.55 5.23
N SER A 566 1.63 -5.02 4.32
CA SER A 566 0.17 -5.08 4.39
C SER A 566 -0.35 -6.43 3.87
N PRO A 567 -1.60 -6.81 4.23
CA PRO A 567 -2.37 -7.79 3.47
C PRO A 567 -2.53 -7.38 2.01
N SER A 568 -3.01 -8.31 1.17
CA SER A 568 -3.34 -7.99 -0.23
C SER A 568 -4.40 -6.90 -0.32
N ILE A 569 -4.39 -6.12 -1.40
CA ILE A 569 -5.40 -5.09 -1.66
C ILE A 569 -6.80 -5.70 -1.57
N ASP A 570 -7.01 -6.88 -2.17
CA ASP A 570 -8.31 -7.56 -2.14
C ASP A 570 -8.73 -7.93 -0.72
N GLU A 571 -7.81 -8.37 0.15
CA GLU A 571 -8.12 -8.62 1.57
C GLU A 571 -8.40 -7.35 2.35
N LEU A 572 -7.70 -6.26 2.04
CA LEU A 572 -7.96 -4.96 2.65
C LEU A 572 -9.31 -4.41 2.25
N THR A 573 -9.79 -4.71 1.04
CA THR A 573 -11.09 -4.24 0.52
C THR A 573 -12.22 -5.26 0.68
N LYS A 574 -11.96 -6.47 1.19
CA LYS A 574 -13.02 -7.42 1.56
C LYS A 574 -13.89 -6.78 2.62
N ASP A 575 -15.11 -6.41 2.22
CA ASP A 575 -16.07 -5.75 3.09
C ASP A 575 -16.35 -6.64 4.32
N LEU A 576 -15.75 -6.29 5.45
CA LEU A 576 -16.33 -6.61 6.75
C LEU A 576 -17.59 -5.77 6.81
N ILE A 577 -18.72 -6.36 6.42
CA ILE A 577 -20.05 -5.75 6.50
C ILE A 577 -20.27 -5.34 7.96
N ASP A 578 -20.01 -4.07 8.25
CA ASP A 578 -20.43 -3.44 9.49
C ASP A 578 -21.81 -2.86 9.18
N GLU A 579 -22.86 -3.60 9.54
CA GLU A 579 -24.27 -3.28 9.24
C GLU A 579 -24.67 -1.86 9.69
N ASP A 580 -23.92 -1.27 10.64
CA ASP A 580 -24.13 0.08 11.16
C ASP A 580 -23.61 1.21 10.24
N TYR A 581 -22.69 0.95 9.29
CA TYR A 581 -22.17 1.98 8.38
C TYR A 581 -22.95 2.12 7.07
N THR A 582 -23.70 1.08 6.69
CA THR A 582 -24.53 1.01 5.49
C THR A 582 -25.63 2.07 5.43
N ILE A 583 -26.05 2.63 6.58
CA ILE A 583 -27.17 3.60 6.64
C ILE A 583 -26.75 5.01 6.15
N LYS A 584 -25.46 5.29 5.94
CA LYS A 584 -24.99 6.60 5.41
C LYS A 584 -24.43 6.57 3.99
N SER A 585 -24.25 5.39 3.38
CA SER A 585 -23.65 5.26 2.05
C SER A 585 -24.65 4.95 0.93
N ALA A 586 -25.95 5.20 1.14
CA ALA A 586 -27.02 4.98 0.16
C ALA A 586 -26.93 5.84 -1.14
N PHE A 587 -25.77 6.44 -1.41
CA PHE A 587 -25.48 7.22 -2.62
C PHE A 587 -24.47 6.57 -3.57
N MET A 588 -23.96 5.37 -3.27
CA MET A 588 -22.95 4.73 -4.13
C MET A 588 -23.25 3.25 -4.29
N ASP A 589 -23.65 2.87 -5.50
CA ASP A 589 -23.82 1.49 -5.92
C ASP A 589 -22.59 0.65 -5.56
N ALA A 590 -22.86 -0.46 -4.88
CA ALA A 590 -21.95 -1.58 -4.75
C ALA A 590 -21.84 -2.28 -6.10
N ASP A 591 -20.64 -2.73 -6.47
CA ASP A 591 -20.30 -3.41 -7.72
C ASP A 591 -20.26 -2.54 -9.00
N GLN A 592 -19.16 -1.79 -9.19
CA GLN A 592 -18.72 -1.41 -10.54
C GLN A 592 -17.20 -1.62 -10.72
N PRO A 593 -16.76 -2.26 -11.84
CA PRO A 593 -15.39 -2.72 -12.07
C PRO A 593 -14.37 -1.66 -12.55
N ASP A 594 -14.71 -0.36 -12.54
CA ASP A 594 -13.91 0.68 -13.23
C ASP A 594 -13.05 1.58 -12.31
N ALA A 595 -13.02 1.34 -11.00
CA ALA A 595 -12.25 2.16 -10.07
C ALA A 595 -10.78 1.71 -9.97
N THR A 596 -9.83 2.58 -10.33
CA THR A 596 -8.39 2.26 -10.28
C THR A 596 -7.81 2.57 -8.90
N VAL A 597 -7.04 1.62 -8.34
CA VAL A 597 -6.31 1.84 -7.08
C VAL A 597 -5.11 2.76 -7.33
N VAL A 598 -5.07 3.90 -6.63
CA VAL A 598 -4.05 4.94 -6.80
C VAL A 598 -3.14 5.13 -5.58
N ALA A 599 -3.54 4.64 -4.41
CA ALA A 599 -2.69 4.66 -3.23
C ALA A 599 -3.06 3.55 -2.24
N VAL A 600 -2.04 3.06 -1.51
CA VAL A 600 -2.21 2.15 -0.39
C VAL A 600 -1.43 2.70 0.80
N GLN A 601 -2.08 2.85 1.94
CA GLN A 601 -1.47 3.26 3.21
C GLN A 601 -1.56 2.13 4.22
N TYR A 602 -0.47 1.91 4.93
CA TYR A 602 -0.42 0.99 6.07
C TYR A 602 0.39 1.62 7.21
N GLY A 603 -0.31 2.00 8.27
CA GLY A 603 0.23 2.80 9.36
C GLY A 603 0.61 4.21 8.93
N ASN A 604 1.88 4.56 9.18
CA ASN A 604 2.47 5.85 8.80
C ASN A 604 3.35 5.75 7.54
N LEU A 605 3.13 4.72 6.73
CA LEU A 605 3.81 4.54 5.45
C LEU A 605 2.73 4.35 4.37
N ALA A 606 2.92 4.98 3.22
CA ALA A 606 2.02 4.85 2.09
C ALA A 606 2.80 4.79 0.78
N VAL A 607 2.18 4.18 -0.22
CA VAL A 607 2.60 4.23 -1.61
C VAL A 607 1.52 4.93 -2.42
N VAL A 608 1.94 5.80 -3.33
CA VAL A 608 1.04 6.58 -4.18
C VAL A 608 1.51 6.46 -5.62
N ALA A 609 0.56 6.24 -6.55
CA ALA A 609 0.81 6.22 -7.97
C ALA A 609 1.45 7.55 -8.44
N PRO A 610 2.59 7.53 -9.15
CA PRO A 610 3.33 8.74 -9.50
C PRO A 610 2.59 9.61 -10.52
N TRP A 611 1.77 9.00 -11.36
CA TRP A 611 0.99 9.65 -12.43
C TRP A 611 -0.34 10.26 -11.95
N LEU A 612 -0.67 10.19 -10.65
CA LEU A 612 -1.90 10.76 -10.09
C LEU A 612 -1.98 12.30 -10.25
N ASP A 613 -0.84 12.98 -10.42
CA ASP A 613 -0.80 14.42 -10.67
C ASP A 613 -1.07 14.75 -12.15
N ILE A 614 -2.36 14.86 -12.52
CA ILE A 614 -2.78 15.24 -13.87
C ILE A 614 -2.36 16.67 -14.28
N SER A 615 -1.78 17.47 -13.39
CA SER A 615 -1.19 18.77 -13.75
C SER A 615 0.21 18.64 -14.36
N GLN A 616 0.78 17.44 -14.38
CA GLN A 616 2.11 17.15 -14.92
C GLN A 616 2.02 16.31 -16.20
N ARG A 617 3.17 16.14 -16.88
CA ARG A 617 3.25 15.27 -18.05
C ARG A 617 3.06 13.81 -17.61
N LEU A 618 2.14 13.11 -18.26
CA LEU A 618 1.99 11.66 -18.13
C LEU A 618 2.92 10.96 -19.14
N GLU A 619 3.66 9.96 -18.66
CA GLU A 619 4.59 9.16 -19.45
C GLU A 619 4.29 7.68 -19.23
N ILE A 620 4.26 6.91 -20.33
CA ILE A 620 4.07 5.45 -20.29
C ILE A 620 5.33 4.77 -19.74
N ASN A 621 6.50 5.29 -20.13
CA ASN A 621 7.74 4.84 -19.53
C ASN A 621 7.70 5.17 -18.04
N ARG A 622 8.06 4.20 -17.20
CA ARG A 622 8.06 4.32 -15.74
C ARG A 622 6.68 4.52 -15.10
N CYS A 623 5.59 4.19 -15.79
CA CYS A 623 4.25 4.27 -15.22
C CYS A 623 3.99 3.23 -14.11
N PHE A 624 4.70 2.10 -14.13
CA PHE A 624 4.69 1.08 -13.08
C PHE A 624 5.73 1.45 -12.01
N GLY A 625 5.25 2.12 -10.97
CA GLY A 625 6.01 2.38 -9.75
C GLY A 625 5.19 3.14 -8.72
N PHE A 626 5.80 3.47 -7.59
CA PHE A 626 5.18 4.32 -6.59
C PHE A 626 6.12 5.40 -6.07
N LYS A 627 5.53 6.44 -5.51
CA LYS A 627 6.22 7.32 -4.57
C LYS A 627 5.95 6.83 -3.15
N ILE A 628 7.02 6.54 -2.42
CA ILE A 628 6.95 6.17 -1.01
C ILE A 628 6.76 7.46 -0.19
N ILE A 629 5.72 7.48 0.62
CA ILE A 629 5.32 8.62 1.44
C ILE A 629 5.30 8.19 2.90
N GLN A 630 5.92 8.99 3.76
CA GLN A 630 5.92 8.77 5.20
C GLN A 630 5.00 9.78 5.88
N GLY A 631 3.96 9.26 6.52
CA GLY A 631 2.93 10.05 7.16
C GLY A 631 1.53 9.56 6.79
N ARG A 632 0.53 10.23 7.35
CA ARG A 632 -0.87 9.98 7.08
C ARG A 632 -1.30 10.81 5.88
N LEU A 633 -1.83 10.15 4.86
CA LEU A 633 -2.40 10.78 3.67
C LEU A 633 -3.70 11.51 3.99
N GLY A 634 -3.99 12.50 3.17
CA GLY A 634 -5.20 13.30 3.22
C GLY A 634 -5.26 14.32 2.08
N VAL A 635 -6.29 15.14 2.09
CA VAL A 635 -6.48 16.25 1.12
C VAL A 635 -6.61 17.58 1.86
N ILE A 636 -6.24 18.68 1.21
CA ILE A 636 -6.48 20.03 1.75
C ILE A 636 -7.80 20.54 1.18
N THR A 637 -8.75 20.88 2.04
CA THR A 637 -10.03 21.46 1.62
C THR A 637 -9.94 22.98 1.51
N ASN A 638 -10.54 23.54 0.47
CA ASN A 638 -10.42 24.96 0.12
C ASN A 638 -11.13 25.90 1.11
N ASP A 639 -12.16 25.43 1.82
CA ASP A 639 -12.99 26.29 2.66
C ASP A 639 -12.30 26.75 3.96
N ASP A 640 -11.19 26.13 4.35
CA ASP A 640 -10.43 26.54 5.56
C ASP A 640 -8.91 26.19 5.51
N SER A 641 -8.37 25.73 4.37
CA SER A 641 -7.04 25.08 4.31
C SER A 641 -6.89 23.93 5.31
N ARG A 642 -7.99 23.27 5.68
CA ARG A 642 -8.00 22.18 6.66
C ARG A 642 -7.57 20.89 5.98
N PHE A 643 -6.64 20.19 6.61
CA PHE A 643 -6.22 18.86 6.19
C PHE A 643 -7.28 17.84 6.62
N GLN A 644 -7.94 17.21 5.65
CA GLN A 644 -8.80 16.06 5.89
C GLN A 644 -7.95 14.79 5.83
N SER A 645 -7.56 14.29 7.01
CA SER A 645 -6.82 13.03 7.13
C SER A 645 -7.72 11.82 6.86
N LEU A 646 -7.16 10.78 6.25
CA LEU A 646 -7.75 9.43 6.26
C LEU A 646 -8.02 8.96 7.70
N GLN A 647 -8.99 8.08 7.95
CA GLN A 647 -9.30 7.63 9.32
C GLN A 647 -8.72 6.25 9.67
N GLY A 648 -8.32 5.45 8.67
CA GLY A 648 -7.73 4.11 8.79
C GLY A 648 -6.22 4.08 9.06
N GLU A 649 -5.75 3.04 9.78
CA GLU A 649 -4.32 2.66 9.76
C GLU A 649 -4.00 1.93 8.45
N ALA A 650 -4.88 1.06 7.97
CA ALA A 650 -4.84 0.49 6.64
C ALA A 650 -5.87 1.18 5.75
N VAL A 651 -5.45 1.72 4.59
CA VAL A 651 -6.34 2.37 3.64
C VAL A 651 -5.94 2.04 2.20
N VAL A 652 -6.93 1.70 1.37
CA VAL A 652 -6.85 1.67 -0.09
C VAL A 652 -7.62 2.89 -0.62
N ILE A 653 -6.96 3.70 -1.46
CA ILE A 653 -7.58 4.83 -2.16
C ILE A 653 -7.78 4.45 -3.62
N GLU A 654 -9.02 4.52 -4.05
CA GLU A 654 -9.45 4.32 -5.43
C GLU A 654 -9.96 5.63 -6.03
N THR A 655 -9.95 5.73 -7.35
CA THR A 655 -10.59 6.83 -8.06
C THR A 655 -12.11 6.67 -8.10
N HIS A 656 -12.78 7.78 -8.35
CA HIS A 656 -14.20 7.81 -8.64
C HIS A 656 -14.43 8.07 -10.11
N GLN A 657 -15.47 7.45 -10.66
CA GLN A 657 -15.88 7.63 -12.04
C GLN A 657 -16.18 9.11 -12.36
N SER A 658 -15.90 9.52 -13.58
CA SER A 658 -16.29 10.85 -14.06
C SER A 658 -17.82 11.00 -14.06
N ASP A 659 -18.33 12.20 -13.74
CA ASP A 659 -19.79 12.44 -13.75
C ASP A 659 -20.36 12.32 -15.17
N ASP A 660 -21.53 11.72 -15.34
CA ASP A 660 -22.24 11.72 -16.63
C ASP A 660 -22.90 13.08 -16.92
N VAL A 661 -22.70 13.60 -18.14
CA VAL A 661 -23.27 14.88 -18.62
C VAL A 661 -24.24 14.70 -19.78
N GLN A 662 -24.70 13.48 -20.07
CA GLN A 662 -25.62 13.19 -21.16
C GLN A 662 -26.90 14.02 -21.06
N SER A 663 -27.51 14.10 -19.86
CA SER A 663 -28.72 14.91 -19.64
C SER A 663 -28.55 16.40 -19.98
N TYR A 664 -27.38 16.98 -19.70
CA TYR A 664 -27.07 18.36 -20.09
C TYR A 664 -26.94 18.47 -21.62
N THR A 665 -26.24 17.52 -22.23
CA THR A 665 -25.97 17.50 -23.67
C THR A 665 -27.25 17.32 -24.50
N ASP A 666 -28.19 16.50 -24.02
CA ASP A 666 -29.50 16.29 -24.67
C ASP A 666 -30.37 17.54 -24.58
N ARG A 667 -30.34 18.24 -23.44
CA ARG A 667 -31.13 19.45 -23.21
C ARG A 667 -30.55 20.67 -23.93
N PHE A 668 -29.23 20.75 -24.05
CA PHE A 668 -28.50 21.83 -24.67
C PHE A 668 -27.59 21.28 -25.78
N PRO A 669 -28.14 21.00 -26.97
CA PRO A 669 -27.36 20.46 -28.07
C PRO A 669 -26.28 21.46 -28.49
N PHE A 670 -25.08 20.94 -28.79
CA PHE A 670 -23.98 21.75 -29.30
C PHE A 670 -24.08 21.88 -30.82
N GLU A 671 -24.15 23.12 -31.31
CA GLU A 671 -24.23 23.44 -32.73
C GLU A 671 -22.93 23.06 -33.47
N ALA A 672 -23.07 22.56 -34.69
CA ALA A 672 -21.94 22.22 -35.54
C ALA A 672 -21.61 23.39 -36.49
N GLU A 673 -20.34 23.51 -36.85
CA GLU A 673 -19.87 24.46 -37.86
C GLU A 673 -20.48 24.13 -39.22
N GLU A 674 -20.90 25.16 -39.95
CA GLU A 674 -21.47 25.02 -41.29
C GLU A 674 -20.44 24.45 -42.27
N ALA A 675 -20.89 23.65 -43.23
CA ALA A 675 -20.03 23.10 -44.28
C ALA A 675 -19.47 24.22 -45.18
N GLY A 676 -18.15 24.21 -45.43
CA GLY A 676 -17.44 25.26 -46.16
C GLY A 676 -16.98 26.45 -45.33
N SER A 677 -17.22 26.47 -44.01
CA SER A 677 -16.71 27.49 -43.10
C SER A 677 -15.18 27.42 -42.95
N GLN A 678 -14.53 28.58 -42.81
CA GLN A 678 -13.13 28.64 -42.40
C GLN A 678 -13.04 28.49 -40.89
N VAL A 679 -12.49 27.37 -40.44
CA VAL A 679 -12.28 27.08 -39.02
C VAL A 679 -10.84 27.35 -38.66
N ALA A 680 -10.65 28.08 -37.56
CA ALA A 680 -9.35 28.38 -36.99
C ALA A 680 -9.29 27.91 -35.53
N ILE A 681 -8.28 27.11 -35.20
CA ILE A 681 -8.02 26.73 -33.80
C ILE A 681 -7.11 27.77 -33.12
N GLY A 682 -7.61 28.35 -32.03
CA GLY A 682 -6.89 29.27 -31.16
C GLY A 682 -6.27 28.55 -29.96
N LEU A 683 -5.48 29.31 -29.18
CA LEU A 683 -5.12 28.88 -27.83
C LEU A 683 -6.35 28.97 -26.94
N ASP A 684 -6.60 27.93 -26.15
CA ASP A 684 -7.72 27.91 -25.23
C ASP A 684 -7.50 28.92 -24.09
N ALA A 685 -8.40 29.90 -23.97
CA ALA A 685 -8.34 30.96 -22.96
C ALA A 685 -9.10 30.64 -21.67
N SER A 686 -9.69 29.44 -21.56
CA SER A 686 -10.52 29.05 -20.41
C SER A 686 -9.67 28.96 -19.15
N SER A 687 -10.20 29.40 -18.01
CA SER A 687 -9.52 29.16 -16.72
C SER A 687 -9.71 27.70 -16.31
N VAL A 688 -8.79 27.20 -15.48
CA VAL A 688 -8.87 25.83 -14.95
C VAL A 688 -8.46 25.86 -13.48
N LYS A 689 -9.27 25.22 -12.65
CA LYS A 689 -9.02 24.97 -11.23
C LYS A 689 -9.36 23.52 -10.93
N SER A 690 -8.67 22.94 -9.97
CA SER A 690 -8.97 21.60 -9.47
C SER A 690 -8.97 21.57 -7.97
N ASP A 691 -9.92 20.86 -7.39
CA ASP A 691 -9.97 20.54 -5.98
C ASP A 691 -10.30 19.06 -5.79
N SER A 692 -10.11 18.54 -4.58
CA SER A 692 -10.27 17.11 -4.34
C SER A 692 -10.79 16.81 -2.94
N LEU A 693 -11.58 15.75 -2.85
CA LEU A 693 -12.19 15.26 -1.63
C LEU A 693 -11.89 13.76 -1.49
N LEU A 694 -11.66 13.32 -0.26
CA LEU A 694 -11.61 11.89 0.07
C LEU A 694 -12.91 11.51 0.78
N VAL A 695 -13.62 10.54 0.21
CA VAL A 695 -14.88 10.02 0.76
C VAL A 695 -14.65 8.59 1.25
N PRO A 696 -14.95 8.27 2.52
CA PRO A 696 -14.89 6.89 2.98
C PRO A 696 -15.99 6.07 2.30
N ALA A 697 -15.60 4.97 1.66
CA ALA A 697 -16.53 4.00 1.07
C ALA A 697 -16.70 2.76 1.98
N ALA A 698 -15.66 2.37 2.70
CA ALA A 698 -15.69 1.33 3.73
C ALA A 698 -14.70 1.68 4.87
N SER A 699 -14.49 0.74 5.81
CA SER A 699 -13.57 0.91 6.94
C SER A 699 -12.11 1.17 6.52
N THR A 700 -11.70 0.56 5.41
CA THR A 700 -10.36 0.60 4.81
C THR A 700 -10.36 1.14 3.38
N ARG A 701 -11.53 1.41 2.77
CA ARG A 701 -11.65 1.83 1.38
C ARG A 701 -12.09 3.28 1.27
N TYR A 702 -11.40 4.07 0.45
CA TYR A 702 -11.69 5.48 0.21
C TYR A 702 -11.76 5.77 -1.29
N LYS A 703 -12.71 6.63 -1.68
CA LYS A 703 -12.81 7.16 -3.04
C LYS A 703 -12.25 8.58 -3.08
N LEU A 704 -11.35 8.81 -4.03
CA LEU A 704 -10.81 10.13 -4.36
C LEU A 704 -11.72 10.78 -5.42
N LEU A 705 -12.44 11.81 -5.00
CA LEU A 705 -13.19 12.68 -5.89
C LEU A 705 -12.28 13.83 -6.31
N MET A 706 -11.95 13.95 -7.59
CA MET A 706 -11.28 15.13 -8.14
C MET A 706 -12.32 15.95 -8.90
N ARG A 707 -12.52 17.20 -8.49
CA ARG A 707 -13.37 18.15 -9.20
C ARG A 707 -12.49 19.06 -10.05
N VAL A 708 -12.82 19.18 -11.33
CA VAL A 708 -12.22 20.17 -12.22
C VAL A 708 -13.28 21.22 -12.52
N THR A 709 -12.89 22.49 -12.43
CA THR A 709 -13.76 23.65 -12.66
C THR A 709 -13.14 24.56 -13.70
N SER A 710 -13.98 25.00 -14.62
CA SER A 710 -13.67 25.94 -15.71
C SER A 710 -14.40 27.27 -15.47
N ASN A 711 -14.68 28.04 -16.52
CA ASN A 711 -15.37 29.32 -16.39
C ASN A 711 -16.86 29.13 -16.10
N SER A 712 -17.50 28.16 -16.75
CA SER A 712 -18.95 27.92 -16.66
C SER A 712 -19.32 26.52 -16.19
N HIS A 713 -18.40 25.54 -16.29
CA HIS A 713 -18.66 24.15 -15.93
C HIS A 713 -17.79 23.66 -14.77
N SER A 714 -18.33 22.69 -14.02
CA SER A 714 -17.61 21.95 -12.98
C SER A 714 -18.03 20.50 -13.02
N ARG A 715 -17.08 19.57 -13.03
CA ARG A 715 -17.32 18.13 -13.17
C ARG A 715 -16.40 17.31 -12.28
N LEU A 716 -16.88 16.22 -11.69
CA LEU A 716 -16.03 15.20 -11.09
C LEU A 716 -15.35 14.39 -12.20
N LEU A 717 -14.07 14.12 -12.02
CA LEU A 717 -13.20 13.48 -12.98
C LEU A 717 -12.49 12.29 -12.33
N ASP A 718 -12.43 11.17 -13.04
CA ASP A 718 -11.48 10.10 -12.70
C ASP A 718 -10.07 10.48 -13.19
N PRO A 719 -9.11 10.79 -12.31
CA PRO A 719 -7.75 11.13 -12.72
C PRO A 719 -6.96 9.93 -13.29
N ALA A 720 -7.31 8.69 -12.96
CA ALA A 720 -6.63 7.50 -13.48
C ALA A 720 -6.94 7.25 -14.96
N ARG A 721 -8.13 7.65 -15.43
CA ARG A 721 -8.51 7.55 -16.85
C ARG A 721 -7.54 8.28 -17.77
N ALA A 722 -6.94 9.38 -17.33
CA ALA A 722 -5.92 10.07 -18.13
C ALA A 722 -4.70 9.17 -18.40
N MET A 723 -4.30 8.38 -17.41
CA MET A 723 -3.19 7.43 -17.54
C MET A 723 -3.60 6.21 -18.35
N ILE A 724 -4.80 5.65 -18.11
CA ILE A 724 -5.36 4.54 -18.90
C ILE A 724 -5.42 4.90 -20.39
N LYS A 725 -5.94 6.08 -20.73
CA LYS A 725 -5.99 6.56 -22.12
C LYS A 725 -4.59 6.87 -22.68
N SER A 726 -3.64 7.24 -21.83
CA SER A 726 -2.24 7.39 -22.26
C SER A 726 -1.58 6.04 -22.59
N THR A 727 -1.98 4.94 -21.94
CA THR A 727 -1.46 3.59 -22.24
C THR A 727 -2.09 2.93 -23.46
N GLN A 728 -3.17 3.47 -24.01
CA GLN A 728 -3.79 2.97 -25.24
C GLN A 728 -2.98 3.40 -26.49
N PRO A 729 -3.14 2.71 -27.65
CA PRO A 729 -2.56 3.12 -28.92
C PRO A 729 -3.12 4.49 -29.33
N ILE A 730 -2.25 5.50 -29.37
CA ILE A 730 -2.62 6.86 -29.78
C ILE A 730 -2.23 7.08 -31.24
N MET A 731 -3.17 7.52 -32.06
CA MET A 731 -2.88 7.91 -33.44
C MET A 731 -2.28 9.33 -33.47
N THR A 732 -1.02 9.43 -33.88
CA THR A 732 -0.38 10.70 -34.24
C THR A 732 -0.19 10.77 -35.76
N ILE A 733 -0.50 11.92 -36.33
CA ILE A 733 -0.41 12.12 -37.78
C ILE A 733 0.71 13.13 -38.04
N PRO A 734 1.78 12.73 -38.74
CA PRO A 734 2.74 13.68 -39.28
C PRO A 734 2.24 14.22 -40.62
N CYS A 735 2.48 15.50 -40.89
CA CYS A 735 2.37 16.03 -42.24
C CYS A 735 3.60 16.90 -42.57
N GLY A 736 4.03 16.91 -43.83
CA GLY A 736 5.13 17.75 -44.30
C GLY A 736 4.79 19.25 -44.39
N HIS A 737 3.55 19.63 -44.10
CA HIS A 737 3.11 21.02 -44.08
C HIS A 737 3.50 21.71 -42.76
N GLY A 738 3.76 23.01 -42.80
CA GLY A 738 3.90 23.81 -41.58
C GLY A 738 2.63 23.73 -40.72
N PHE A 739 2.76 23.97 -39.40
CA PHE A 739 1.61 23.94 -38.49
C PHE A 739 0.65 25.08 -38.83
N ASP A 740 -0.31 24.80 -39.71
CA ASP A 740 -1.43 25.69 -40.02
C ASP A 740 -2.60 25.39 -39.07
N ARG A 741 -3.07 26.45 -38.42
CA ARG A 741 -4.20 26.43 -37.48
C ARG A 741 -5.53 26.64 -38.17
N LYS A 742 -5.52 26.91 -39.48
CA LYS A 742 -6.71 27.12 -40.29
C LYS A 742 -6.97 25.90 -41.16
N ALA A 743 -8.25 25.59 -41.33
CA ALA A 743 -8.73 24.63 -42.30
C ALA A 743 -10.12 25.07 -42.78
N GLU A 744 -10.45 24.76 -44.03
CA GLU A 744 -11.83 24.84 -44.51
C GLU A 744 -12.56 23.55 -44.15
N THR A 745 -13.77 23.65 -43.59
CA THR A 745 -14.62 22.48 -43.39
C THR A 745 -15.00 21.92 -44.76
N GLN A 746 -14.77 20.62 -44.96
CA GLN A 746 -15.02 20.02 -46.27
C GLN A 746 -16.52 20.03 -46.61
N GLN A 747 -16.83 20.17 -47.90
CA GLN A 747 -18.21 20.22 -48.43
C GLN A 747 -19.01 18.91 -48.24
N SER A 748 -18.37 17.83 -47.79
CA SER A 748 -18.97 16.51 -47.65
C SER A 748 -19.67 16.35 -46.29
N GLY A 749 -20.96 16.71 -46.19
CA GLY A 749 -21.98 16.15 -45.28
C GLY A 749 -21.69 15.90 -43.79
N LEU A 750 -20.57 16.37 -43.23
CA LEU A 750 -20.09 16.03 -41.88
C LEU A 750 -20.20 17.25 -40.97
N ALA A 751 -20.77 17.03 -39.78
CA ALA A 751 -20.84 18.03 -38.73
C ALA A 751 -19.49 18.13 -38.01
N LEU A 752 -18.84 19.29 -38.06
CA LEU A 752 -17.65 19.59 -37.26
C LEU A 752 -18.05 20.35 -35.99
N LYS A 753 -17.60 19.90 -34.83
CA LYS A 753 -17.83 20.59 -33.54
C LYS A 753 -16.51 21.02 -32.92
N LEU A 754 -16.33 22.32 -32.70
CA LEU A 754 -15.13 22.89 -32.10
C LEU A 754 -15.35 23.21 -30.61
N TYR A 755 -14.59 22.57 -29.74
CA TYR A 755 -14.74 22.69 -28.29
C TYR A 755 -13.62 23.50 -27.66
N SER A 756 -13.97 24.53 -26.90
CA SER A 756 -13.07 25.09 -25.88
C SER A 756 -12.92 24.09 -24.72
N PHE A 757 -11.92 24.27 -23.85
CA PHE A 757 -11.81 23.47 -22.64
C PHE A 757 -13.06 23.58 -21.74
N ASP A 758 -13.66 24.77 -21.67
CA ASP A 758 -14.88 25.01 -20.92
C ASP A 758 -16.04 24.13 -21.42
N GLU A 759 -16.19 24.03 -22.75
CA GLU A 759 -17.21 23.20 -23.39
C GLU A 759 -16.90 21.70 -23.33
N LEU A 760 -15.62 21.31 -23.44
CA LEU A 760 -15.19 19.92 -23.23
C LEU A 760 -15.59 19.43 -21.84
N LEU A 761 -15.41 20.25 -20.81
CA LEU A 761 -15.73 19.86 -19.44
C LEU A 761 -17.24 19.65 -19.25
N GLY A 762 -18.08 20.48 -19.87
CA GLY A 762 -19.54 20.46 -19.68
C GLY A 762 -20.33 19.53 -20.59
N ARG A 763 -19.81 19.22 -21.79
CA ARG A 763 -20.58 18.56 -22.87
C ARG A 763 -19.97 17.27 -23.39
N TRP A 764 -19.01 16.71 -22.67
CA TRP A 764 -18.39 15.46 -23.07
C TRP A 764 -19.21 14.26 -22.57
N PRO A 765 -20.03 13.62 -23.42
CA PRO A 765 -20.90 12.53 -22.98
C PRO A 765 -20.08 11.32 -22.52
N ASP A 766 -20.55 10.61 -21.50
CA ASP A 766 -20.11 9.24 -21.21
C ASP A 766 -20.97 8.29 -22.09
N VAL A 767 -20.52 7.96 -23.29
CA VAL A 767 -21.19 6.97 -24.17
C VAL A 767 -20.80 5.57 -23.65
N GLU A 768 -21.63 4.59 -23.27
CA GLU A 768 -23.08 4.34 -23.34
C GLU A 768 -23.43 3.32 -22.23
N LYS A 769 -24.61 3.41 -21.60
CA LYS A 769 -25.30 2.20 -21.10
C LYS A 769 -25.64 1.39 -22.35
N ARG A 770 -25.02 0.21 -22.52
CA ARG A 770 -25.60 -0.82 -23.38
C ARG A 770 -27.02 -1.04 -22.89
N GLU A 771 -28.02 -0.64 -23.66
CA GLU A 771 -29.34 -1.22 -23.53
C GLU A 771 -29.15 -2.71 -23.83
N SER A 772 -28.96 -3.51 -22.79
CA SER A 772 -29.21 -4.93 -22.88
C SER A 772 -30.67 -5.06 -23.28
N GLU A 773 -30.90 -5.63 -24.45
CA GLU A 773 -32.17 -6.25 -24.80
C GLU A 773 -32.52 -7.28 -23.72
N ASP A 774 -33.16 -6.81 -22.66
CA ASP A 774 -33.96 -7.57 -21.71
C ASP A 774 -35.01 -6.61 -21.13
N SER A 775 -35.77 -5.99 -22.03
CA SER A 775 -37.11 -5.52 -21.67
C SER A 775 -38.00 -6.75 -21.49
N ILE A 776 -38.04 -7.33 -20.29
CA ILE A 776 -39.21 -8.04 -19.73
C ILE A 776 -39.02 -8.14 -18.21
N ASN A 777 -40.05 -7.69 -17.49
CA ASN A 777 -40.27 -7.73 -16.03
C ASN A 777 -39.79 -6.52 -15.22
N ALA A 778 -40.57 -5.43 -15.32
CA ALA A 778 -40.78 -4.54 -14.19
C ALA A 778 -41.21 -5.36 -12.94
N PRO A 779 -40.71 -5.07 -11.73
CA PRO A 779 -41.17 -5.73 -10.51
C PRO A 779 -42.64 -5.39 -10.28
N ARG A 780 -43.48 -6.43 -10.27
CA ARG A 780 -44.87 -6.33 -9.81
C ARG A 780 -44.88 -5.76 -8.40
N LEU A 781 -45.69 -4.71 -8.20
CA LEU A 781 -46.16 -4.29 -6.88
C LEU A 781 -46.61 -5.52 -6.09
N TRP A 782 -45.93 -5.79 -4.97
CA TRP A 782 -46.45 -6.72 -3.98
C TRP A 782 -47.56 -6.02 -3.21
N GLY A 783 -48.76 -6.54 -3.42
CA GLY A 783 -49.96 -6.16 -2.72
C GLY A 783 -49.86 -6.45 -1.22
N GLN A 784 -50.46 -5.52 -0.51
CA GLN A 784 -51.01 -5.58 0.83
C GLN A 784 -51.56 -6.98 1.23
N HIS A 785 -51.13 -7.45 2.40
CA HIS A 785 -51.99 -8.08 3.42
C HIS A 785 -51.74 -7.27 4.69
N ALA A 786 -52.58 -6.29 5.03
CA ALA A 786 -53.83 -6.45 5.79
C ALA A 786 -53.62 -7.07 7.17
N ASP A 787 -53.55 -6.22 8.20
CA ASP A 787 -54.45 -6.31 9.35
C ASP A 787 -54.49 -5.00 10.16
N ARG A 788 -55.69 -4.40 10.20
CA ARG A 788 -56.41 -3.64 11.27
C ARG A 788 -55.56 -2.97 12.37
N GLN A 789 -55.85 -1.72 12.79
CA GLN A 789 -57.16 -1.26 13.25
C GLN A 789 -57.22 0.28 13.49
N GLU A 790 -58.34 0.88 13.07
CA GLU A 790 -59.11 2.03 13.65
C GLU A 790 -58.40 3.33 14.10
N SER A 791 -58.71 4.46 13.46
CA SER A 791 -59.65 5.47 14.00
C SER A 791 -59.84 6.68 13.07
N GLU A 792 -61.08 7.13 12.99
CA GLU A 792 -61.69 8.21 12.20
C GLU A 792 -61.13 9.62 12.50
N SER A 793 -61.12 10.49 11.48
CA SER A 793 -61.76 11.82 11.54
C SER A 793 -61.69 12.53 10.19
N ASP A 794 -62.86 12.96 9.71
CA ASP A 794 -63.11 13.87 8.59
C ASP A 794 -62.37 15.21 8.74
N ASP A 795 -62.01 15.83 7.61
CA ASP A 795 -62.44 17.21 7.30
C ASP A 795 -62.02 17.60 5.86
N ASP A 796 -63.01 18.11 5.15
CA ASP A 796 -63.01 18.65 3.79
C ASP A 796 -62.18 19.94 3.68
N GLU A 797 -61.46 20.15 2.58
CA GLU A 797 -61.38 21.48 1.93
C GLU A 797 -61.23 21.37 0.40
N ASP A 798 -62.02 22.21 -0.26
CA ASP A 798 -62.39 22.28 -1.67
C ASP A 798 -61.41 23.05 -2.58
N PHE A 799 -61.14 22.48 -3.77
CA PHE A 799 -60.99 23.10 -5.12
C PHE A 799 -59.83 24.09 -5.45
N PRO A 800 -59.52 24.36 -6.76
CA PRO A 800 -60.13 23.84 -7.98
C PRO A 800 -59.18 23.28 -9.06
N ALA A 801 -59.80 22.43 -9.90
CA ALA A 801 -59.33 22.03 -11.22
C ALA A 801 -59.21 23.22 -12.20
N GLY A 802 -58.14 23.22 -13.00
CA GLY A 802 -57.94 24.19 -14.07
C GLY A 802 -56.97 23.68 -15.14
N GLN A 803 -57.55 23.27 -16.28
CA GLN A 803 -56.98 23.28 -17.63
C GLN A 803 -55.92 22.21 -18.00
N TYR A 804 -56.43 21.05 -18.41
CA TYR A 804 -55.78 20.21 -19.41
C TYR A 804 -55.74 20.96 -20.75
N PHE A 805 -54.54 21.30 -21.24
CA PHE A 805 -54.31 21.53 -22.66
C PHE A 805 -53.92 20.19 -23.30
N SER A 806 -54.81 19.68 -24.13
CA SER A 806 -54.56 18.55 -25.03
C SER A 806 -53.55 18.99 -26.09
N VAL A 807 -52.39 18.34 -26.15
CA VAL A 807 -51.45 18.43 -27.27
C VAL A 807 -52.05 17.64 -28.45
N PRO A 808 -52.15 18.19 -29.66
CA PRO A 808 -52.58 17.41 -30.83
C PRO A 808 -51.48 16.41 -31.18
N ALA A 809 -51.89 15.17 -31.48
CA ALA A 809 -51.03 14.17 -32.09
C ALA A 809 -50.42 14.74 -33.38
N ALA A 810 -49.12 15.04 -33.34
CA ALA A 810 -48.35 15.33 -34.53
C ALA A 810 -47.91 14.01 -35.13
N GLU A 811 -48.27 13.84 -36.40
CA GLU A 811 -47.92 12.72 -37.27
C GLU A 811 -46.41 12.46 -37.24
N GLU A 812 -46.05 11.20 -36.99
CA GLU A 812 -44.70 10.66 -37.19
C GLU A 812 -44.31 10.86 -38.66
N VAL A 813 -43.51 11.90 -38.93
CA VAL A 813 -42.72 11.98 -40.14
C VAL A 813 -41.41 11.24 -39.85
N ASP A 814 -41.38 9.97 -40.21
CA ASP A 814 -40.16 9.18 -40.38
C ASP A 814 -39.30 9.83 -41.47
N GLN A 815 -38.46 10.77 -41.08
CA GLN A 815 -37.25 11.13 -41.79
C GLN A 815 -36.07 10.89 -40.84
N VAL A 816 -35.62 9.65 -40.79
CA VAL A 816 -34.29 9.31 -40.28
C VAL A 816 -33.28 9.98 -41.23
N SER A 817 -32.89 11.22 -40.92
CA SER A 817 -31.72 11.84 -41.53
C SER A 817 -30.53 10.96 -41.16
N VAL A 818 -29.90 10.35 -42.15
CA VAL A 818 -28.60 9.68 -41.99
C VAL A 818 -27.59 10.75 -41.57
N ILE A 819 -27.41 10.94 -40.26
CA ILE A 819 -26.43 11.87 -39.70
C ILE A 819 -25.06 11.23 -39.96
N GLY A 820 -24.27 11.83 -40.86
CA GLY A 820 -22.88 11.42 -41.07
C GLY A 820 -22.06 11.53 -39.77
N PRO A 821 -20.90 10.86 -39.66
CA PRO A 821 -20.11 10.86 -38.43
C PRO A 821 -19.75 12.29 -37.98
N THR A 822 -20.02 12.64 -36.72
CA THR A 822 -19.67 13.96 -36.19
C THR A 822 -18.19 13.97 -35.79
N LEU A 823 -17.42 14.90 -36.35
CA LEU A 823 -16.01 15.10 -35.99
C LEU A 823 -15.91 16.18 -34.91
N ARG A 824 -15.28 15.86 -33.79
CA ARG A 824 -15.16 16.74 -32.63
C ARG A 824 -13.70 17.14 -32.43
N VAL A 825 -13.43 18.44 -32.32
CA VAL A 825 -12.06 18.98 -32.28
C VAL A 825 -11.92 19.92 -31.09
N SER A 826 -10.85 19.80 -30.32
CA SER A 826 -10.55 20.77 -29.27
C SER A 826 -9.80 22.01 -29.80
N GLN A 827 -9.98 23.14 -29.12
CA GLN A 827 -9.03 24.24 -29.15
C GLN A 827 -7.64 23.76 -28.69
N ILE A 828 -6.60 24.56 -28.92
CA ILE A 828 -5.24 24.21 -28.51
C ILE A 828 -5.13 24.34 -26.98
N LEU A 829 -5.04 23.20 -26.30
CA LEU A 829 -4.91 23.11 -24.85
C LEU A 829 -3.49 23.55 -24.43
N ASP A 830 -3.41 24.54 -23.54
CA ASP A 830 -2.19 25.29 -23.20
C ASP A 830 -1.49 24.84 -21.90
N SER A 831 -2.07 23.88 -21.18
CA SER A 831 -1.54 23.35 -19.92
C SER A 831 -1.80 21.84 -19.79
N TYR A 832 -0.99 21.17 -18.98
CA TYR A 832 -1.07 19.71 -18.82
C TYR A 832 -2.37 19.31 -18.14
N ILE A 833 -2.85 20.10 -17.17
CA ILE A 833 -4.14 19.87 -16.53
C ILE A 833 -5.29 19.84 -17.53
N LYS A 834 -5.38 20.82 -18.45
CA LYS A 834 -6.43 20.84 -19.48
C LYS A 834 -6.32 19.64 -20.41
N TYR A 835 -5.09 19.35 -20.86
CA TYR A 835 -4.81 18.24 -21.77
C TYR A 835 -5.14 16.87 -21.15
N ASN A 836 -4.67 16.61 -19.92
CA ASN A 836 -4.92 15.35 -19.22
C ASN A 836 -6.37 15.23 -18.76
N THR A 837 -7.05 16.33 -18.43
CA THR A 837 -8.51 16.32 -18.22
C THR A 837 -9.22 15.91 -19.50
N ALA A 838 -8.87 16.48 -20.66
CA ALA A 838 -9.44 16.04 -21.93
C ALA A 838 -9.17 14.55 -22.19
N LEU A 839 -7.97 14.05 -21.88
CA LEU A 839 -7.66 12.61 -21.99
C LEU A 839 -8.52 11.74 -21.05
N ALA A 840 -8.70 12.15 -19.80
CA ALA A 840 -9.52 11.40 -18.83
C ALA A 840 -11.00 11.32 -19.23
N LEU A 841 -11.49 12.32 -19.96
CA LEU A 841 -12.86 12.33 -20.49
C LEU A 841 -13.03 11.42 -21.69
N LEU A 842 -11.98 11.11 -22.45
CA LEU A 842 -12.07 10.21 -23.61
C LEU A 842 -12.62 8.84 -23.17
N TYR A 843 -13.61 8.33 -23.90
CA TYR A 843 -14.07 6.93 -23.82
C TYR A 843 -13.46 6.11 -24.97
N ASP A 844 -13.95 4.90 -25.25
CA ASP A 844 -13.50 4.00 -26.34
C ASP A 844 -13.86 4.52 -27.75
N ASP A 845 -13.62 5.81 -27.98
CA ASP A 845 -13.78 6.49 -29.25
C ASP A 845 -12.45 6.59 -30.02
N ILE A 846 -12.54 6.73 -31.34
CA ILE A 846 -11.36 6.97 -32.19
C ILE A 846 -10.78 8.35 -31.84
N THR A 847 -9.62 8.34 -31.20
CA THR A 847 -8.94 9.56 -30.75
C THR A 847 -7.66 9.81 -31.54
N ILE A 848 -7.52 11.03 -32.03
CA ILE A 848 -6.32 11.53 -32.69
C ILE A 848 -5.72 12.64 -31.84
N LEU A 849 -4.43 12.52 -31.51
CA LEU A 849 -3.72 13.55 -30.78
C LEU A 849 -2.87 14.39 -31.73
N ASN A 850 -3.13 15.70 -31.75
CA ASN A 850 -2.37 16.66 -32.52
C ASN A 850 -1.42 17.44 -31.60
N HIS A 851 -0.13 17.09 -31.64
CA HIS A 851 0.93 17.78 -30.91
C HIS A 851 1.61 18.90 -31.72
N GLY A 852 0.97 19.35 -32.80
CA GLY A 852 1.54 20.26 -33.78
C GLY A 852 2.46 19.59 -34.79
N SER A 853 2.31 18.27 -34.97
CA SER A 853 2.99 17.44 -35.98
C SER A 853 2.30 17.47 -37.34
N ALA A 854 1.04 17.90 -37.40
CA ALA A 854 0.32 18.10 -38.64
C ALA A 854 -0.54 19.37 -38.60
N CYS A 855 -0.77 19.95 -39.79
CA CYS A 855 -1.74 21.04 -39.94
C CYS A 855 -3.16 20.52 -39.74
N LEU A 856 -4.07 21.42 -39.34
CA LEU A 856 -5.45 21.08 -39.05
C LEU A 856 -6.11 20.35 -40.23
N ALA A 857 -5.94 20.85 -41.46
CA ALA A 857 -6.51 20.24 -42.66
C ALA A 857 -6.10 18.77 -42.87
N CYS A 858 -4.82 18.42 -42.65
CA CYS A 858 -4.35 17.05 -42.81
C CYS A 858 -4.91 16.11 -41.75
N ILE A 859 -5.06 16.60 -40.52
CA ILE A 859 -5.63 15.81 -39.43
C ILE A 859 -7.10 15.56 -39.64
N LEU A 860 -7.87 16.59 -40.03
CA LEU A 860 -9.29 16.41 -40.34
C LEU A 860 -9.45 15.38 -41.48
N ASN A 861 -8.67 15.51 -42.56
CA ASN A 861 -8.70 14.56 -43.68
C ASN A 861 -8.39 13.13 -43.27
N LYS A 862 -7.37 12.94 -42.42
CA LYS A 862 -6.99 11.62 -41.96
C LYS A 862 -8.01 11.06 -40.98
N ALA A 863 -8.54 11.85 -40.06
CA ALA A 863 -9.62 11.49 -39.16
C ALA A 863 -10.84 10.98 -39.93
N MET A 864 -11.14 11.56 -41.09
CA MET A 864 -12.20 11.12 -41.99
C MET A 864 -11.91 9.77 -42.66
N SER A 865 -10.65 9.51 -43.03
CA SER A 865 -10.24 8.29 -43.73
C SER A 865 -10.06 7.04 -42.84
N LEU A 866 -10.22 7.16 -41.52
CA LEU A 866 -10.10 6.01 -40.62
C LEU A 866 -11.38 5.17 -40.67
N ASP A 867 -11.22 3.89 -41.02
CA ASP A 867 -12.25 2.88 -40.80
C ASP A 867 -12.26 2.48 -39.32
N PRO A 868 -13.43 2.24 -38.70
CA PRO A 868 -13.49 1.67 -37.36
C PRO A 868 -12.84 0.28 -37.38
N THR A 869 -11.68 0.14 -36.73
CA THR A 869 -10.89 -1.09 -36.74
C THR A 869 -11.54 -2.19 -35.89
N ASN A 870 -11.55 -3.42 -36.45
CA ASN A 870 -11.86 -4.74 -35.85
C ASN A 870 -12.38 -4.73 -34.40
N GLY A 871 -13.71 -4.69 -34.24
CA GLY A 871 -14.42 -4.93 -32.97
C GLY A 871 -15.36 -3.81 -32.52
N ILE A 872 -15.25 -2.60 -33.09
CA ILE A 872 -16.17 -1.48 -32.84
C ILE A 872 -17.11 -1.35 -34.04
N GLU A 873 -18.07 -2.26 -34.19
CA GLU A 873 -19.01 -2.32 -35.32
C GLU A 873 -20.15 -1.27 -35.24
N SER A 874 -19.88 -0.06 -34.75
CA SER A 874 -20.88 1.02 -34.77
C SER A 874 -20.54 2.08 -35.81
N ILE A 875 -21.45 2.20 -36.78
CA ILE A 875 -21.55 3.29 -37.76
C ILE A 875 -21.69 4.69 -37.07
N ALA A 876 -21.91 4.72 -35.75
CA ALA A 876 -22.03 5.92 -34.92
C ALA A 876 -20.77 6.34 -34.12
N SER A 877 -19.61 5.71 -34.37
CA SER A 877 -18.37 6.03 -33.61
C SER A 877 -17.99 7.52 -33.71
N GLN A 878 -17.98 8.20 -32.56
CA GLN A 878 -17.56 9.60 -32.47
C GLN A 878 -16.05 9.69 -32.70
N ARG A 879 -15.60 10.72 -33.42
CA ARG A 879 -14.17 10.91 -33.71
C ARG A 879 -13.68 12.17 -33.02
N TRP A 880 -12.62 12.05 -32.23
CA TRP A 880 -12.10 13.14 -31.43
C TRP A 880 -10.69 13.52 -31.87
N VAL A 881 -10.45 14.82 -32.05
CA VAL A 881 -9.13 15.40 -32.29
C VAL A 881 -8.78 16.31 -31.12
N ILE A 882 -7.85 15.89 -30.28
CA ILE A 882 -7.36 16.71 -29.17
C ILE A 882 -6.09 17.44 -29.60
N CYS A 883 -6.16 18.76 -29.65
CA CYS A 883 -5.07 19.65 -30.02
C CYS A 883 -4.31 20.14 -28.80
N ARG A 884 -2.98 20.01 -28.80
CA ARG A 884 -2.10 20.47 -27.73
C ARG A 884 -1.03 21.42 -28.25
N SER A 885 -0.62 22.39 -27.43
CA SER A 885 0.54 23.23 -27.74
C SER A 885 1.85 22.41 -27.80
N LYS A 886 2.85 22.90 -28.55
CA LYS A 886 4.18 22.27 -28.60
C LYS A 886 4.81 22.29 -27.20
N ASN A 887 5.56 21.23 -26.87
CA ASN A 887 6.11 20.92 -25.53
C ASN A 887 6.84 22.09 -24.81
N SER A 888 7.30 23.14 -25.51
CA SER A 888 7.99 24.30 -24.93
C SER A 888 7.06 25.33 -24.25
N ASP A 889 5.77 25.33 -24.58
CA ASP A 889 4.85 26.44 -24.23
C ASP A 889 3.87 26.08 -23.10
N MET A 890 3.87 24.83 -22.63
CA MET A 890 2.91 24.37 -21.61
C MET A 890 3.32 24.90 -20.22
N LYS A 891 2.43 25.67 -19.60
CA LYS A 891 2.62 26.14 -18.23
C LYS A 891 2.23 25.04 -17.24
N ALA A 892 3.16 24.64 -16.37
CA ALA A 892 2.84 23.88 -15.16
C ALA A 892 2.17 24.84 -14.16
N HIS A 893 0.86 25.03 -14.27
CA HIS A 893 0.13 25.80 -13.26
C HIS A 893 -0.19 24.91 -12.07
N GLY A 894 0.58 25.06 -11.00
CA GLY A 894 0.26 24.55 -9.67
C GLY A 894 0.52 25.64 -8.64
N ASN A 895 -0.54 26.23 -8.08
CA ASN A 895 -0.71 26.89 -6.76
C ASN A 895 0.39 27.76 -6.09
N ASP A 896 1.58 27.93 -6.65
CA ASP A 896 2.68 28.64 -6.00
C ASP A 896 2.58 30.17 -6.13
N ASP A 897 1.98 30.68 -7.20
CA ASP A 897 1.86 32.13 -7.40
C ASP A 897 0.80 32.77 -6.49
N GLN A 898 -0.31 32.09 -6.19
CA GLN A 898 -1.30 32.58 -5.20
C GLN A 898 -0.75 32.56 -3.75
N ARG A 899 0.18 31.64 -3.43
CA ARG A 899 0.87 31.61 -2.12
C ARG A 899 2.00 32.63 -2.02
N ARG A 900 2.67 32.97 -3.13
CA ARG A 900 3.70 34.03 -3.16
C ARG A 900 3.10 35.42 -3.00
N GLU A 901 1.90 35.64 -3.53
CA GLU A 901 1.22 36.94 -3.44
C GLU A 901 0.58 37.18 -2.06
N SER A 902 0.08 36.12 -1.40
CA SER A 902 -0.36 36.17 0.00
C SER A 902 0.81 36.30 0.99
N ARG A 903 1.97 35.67 0.73
CA ARG A 903 3.20 35.91 1.52
C ARG A 903 3.80 37.31 1.31
N LYS A 904 3.60 37.95 0.16
CA LYS A 904 3.99 39.35 -0.07
C LYS A 904 3.08 40.34 0.64
N ARG A 905 1.77 40.09 0.73
CA ARG A 905 0.84 40.95 1.50
C ARG A 905 1.04 40.88 3.02
N ILE A 906 1.53 39.75 3.56
CA ILE A 906 1.83 39.62 5.00
C ILE A 906 3.16 40.30 5.38
N LYS A 907 4.09 40.51 4.42
CA LYS A 907 5.38 41.19 4.67
C LYS A 907 5.36 42.71 4.46
N THR A 908 4.25 43.28 4.01
CA THR A 908 4.08 44.75 3.87
C THR A 908 3.04 45.32 4.82
N GLY A 909 2.65 44.56 5.85
CA GLY A 909 1.73 44.99 6.91
C GLY A 909 2.19 44.47 8.28
N ALA A 910 3.43 44.79 8.64
CA ALA A 910 3.97 44.70 10.01
C ALA A 910 5.00 45.81 10.19
#